data_AF-A0A428NWS3-F1
#
_entry.id   AF-A0A428NWS3-F1
#
_cell.length_a   1.000
_cell.length_b   1.000
_cell.length_c   1.000
_cell.angle_alpha   90.00
_cell.angle_beta   90.00
_cell.angle_gamma   90.00
#
_symmetry.space_group_name_H-M   'P 1'
#
loop_
_entity.id
_entity.type
_entity.pdbx_description
1 polymer ?
#
loop_
_entity_poly.entity_id
_entity_poly.type
_entity_poly.pdbx_seq_one_letter_code
_entity_poly.pdbx_strand_id
1 'polypeptide(L)'
;MSDTCKYNCSAHPTEISAYGDISGIGVTTAFFATAWIVVLLLIGYYLTAYDPELDPFREPGKRTLCQHPNAIDYVFLYAARRLPGLRTLQRTDWPRYSQLESALNKCVIMFADIQIFTGLAVLISGYIALSCGLQSYHWQLTVYLVWLASLTHLAALSFLRNHLANHPTQLVWRVIAIFIMMVLLEVAVGLAGHFNWDDGSSKPSDFAACYFREKIDGKSVAFESMIKTLILLAYGFFIRLAKMFKRFEGGLRGFAALLSAKATRLQRGDAENREPWDPLGVMRPFWYQGKNGWPAFFVPCYTLLSIHLNLLTSFLAEVYWLTLSALWVTRRYFKTRLMGPKEENEWTFGQVLPVLLVVAPLAAILEHFLPFRVPADRNRQPLSPIALAILRQLERNEAQDDVRVDMDHQLIHSAAYRGVFLLAAVAYIEIGIFFVADQSPGIQEPLIRLGVAFFILNPLLQFLWVFCAIYASHMKRRSVIRKTARTMTFGALMSVSANEFLLALKEGSSDKREPVYSTLTAYIALSFSPPLLVASLSHNRTLERNSKGPYLKDMFLCFLSFGLLILISFLMSSTLLDFVHIVELTCNIVAWLGLELAWYCFELLVEKFKIALKWAAYLRCVLLLCILAALAVLQFTTSIAPDTVALVISILLSASFWAIVATISSFIRSRLAVSQDDSAASIT
;
A
#
# COMPACT_ATOMS: atom_id res chain seq x y z
N MET A 1 14.06 -49.39 -7.81
CA MET A 1 13.31 -50.06 -8.90
C MET A 1 13.49 -49.22 -10.15
N SER A 2 14.36 -49.68 -11.04
CA SER A 2 14.69 -49.02 -12.31
C SER A 2 14.08 -49.81 -13.47
N ASP A 3 12.76 -49.92 -13.48
CA ASP A 3 12.04 -50.14 -14.73
C ASP A 3 11.69 -48.75 -15.25
N THR A 4 12.26 -48.40 -16.40
CA THR A 4 12.18 -47.07 -17.00
C THR A 4 10.73 -46.66 -17.20
N CYS A 5 10.21 -45.80 -16.33
CA CYS A 5 8.95 -45.13 -16.58
C CYS A 5 9.12 -44.29 -17.85
N LYS A 6 8.23 -44.47 -18.83
CA LYS A 6 8.26 -43.80 -20.13
C LYS A 6 6.89 -43.19 -20.37
N TYR A 7 6.88 -41.96 -20.89
CA TYR A 7 5.67 -41.28 -21.32
C TYR A 7 5.68 -41.12 -22.84
N ASN A 8 4.49 -41.04 -23.44
CA ASN A 8 4.33 -40.85 -24.88
C ASN A 8 3.56 -39.56 -25.16
N CYS A 9 4.23 -38.57 -25.75
CA CYS A 9 3.61 -37.30 -26.12
C CYS A 9 2.53 -37.43 -27.19
N SER A 10 2.52 -38.51 -27.96
CA SER A 10 1.46 -38.77 -28.95
C SER A 10 0.19 -39.37 -28.35
N ALA A 11 0.21 -39.80 -27.08
CA ALA A 11 -0.91 -40.49 -26.45
C ALA A 11 -2.05 -39.55 -26.00
N HIS A 12 -1.77 -38.25 -25.81
CA HIS A 12 -2.71 -37.20 -25.36
C HIS A 12 -3.84 -37.71 -24.44
N PRO A 13 -3.53 -38.05 -23.17
CA PRO A 13 -4.50 -38.59 -22.23
C PRO A 13 -5.75 -37.69 -22.13
N THR A 14 -6.93 -38.30 -22.12
CA THR A 14 -8.20 -37.55 -22.03
C THR A 14 -8.59 -37.20 -20.60
N GLU A 15 -8.07 -37.94 -19.62
CA GLU A 15 -8.41 -37.79 -18.21
C GLU A 15 -7.17 -37.42 -17.37
N ILE A 16 -7.39 -36.65 -16.32
CA ILE A 16 -6.36 -36.32 -15.33
C ILE A 16 -6.32 -37.48 -14.33
N SER A 17 -5.17 -38.13 -14.19
CA SER A 17 -4.98 -39.21 -13.22
C SER A 17 -4.76 -38.62 -11.84
N ALA A 18 -5.40 -39.16 -10.80
CA ALA A 18 -5.21 -38.70 -9.43
C ALA A 18 -3.75 -38.92 -8.97
N TYR A 19 -3.15 -37.88 -8.37
CA TYR A 19 -1.78 -37.98 -7.85
C TYR A 19 -1.68 -37.36 -6.44
N GLY A 20 -2.08 -38.17 -5.45
CA GLY A 20 -2.26 -37.74 -4.07
C GLY A 20 -1.01 -37.23 -3.35
N ASP A 21 0.20 -37.44 -3.88
CA ASP A 21 1.44 -36.93 -3.29
C ASP A 21 1.67 -35.44 -3.59
N ILE A 22 1.00 -34.89 -4.60
CA ILE A 22 1.09 -33.48 -4.99
C ILE A 22 -0.25 -32.77 -4.76
N SER A 23 -1.34 -33.30 -5.33
CA SER A 23 -2.67 -32.67 -5.30
C SER A 23 -3.55 -33.16 -4.14
N GLY A 24 -3.01 -34.06 -3.31
CA GLY A 24 -3.70 -34.64 -2.18
C GLY A 24 -4.18 -33.61 -1.15
N ILE A 25 -5.34 -33.88 -0.54
CA ILE A 25 -5.95 -32.96 0.41
C ILE A 25 -5.06 -32.67 1.63
N GLY A 26 -4.34 -33.66 2.17
CA GLY A 26 -3.46 -33.46 3.32
C GLY A 26 -2.21 -32.64 2.99
N VAL A 27 -1.58 -32.88 1.83
CA VAL A 27 -0.42 -32.08 1.35
C VAL A 27 -0.85 -30.63 1.15
N THR A 28 -1.96 -30.43 0.45
CA THR A 28 -2.56 -29.11 0.21
C THR A 28 -2.82 -28.40 1.54
N THR A 29 -3.55 -29.05 2.45
CA THR A 29 -3.90 -28.48 3.75
C THR A 29 -2.65 -28.07 4.53
N ALA A 30 -1.60 -28.88 4.53
CA ALA A 30 -0.37 -28.61 5.27
C ALA A 30 0.37 -27.35 4.77
N PHE A 31 0.56 -27.22 3.45
CA PHE A 31 1.22 -26.06 2.83
C PHE A 31 0.41 -24.78 3.04
N PHE A 32 -0.90 -24.83 2.81
CA PHE A 32 -1.77 -23.68 2.99
C PHE A 32 -1.88 -23.25 4.45
N ALA A 33 -2.09 -24.19 5.37
CA ALA A 33 -2.17 -23.91 6.79
C ALA A 33 -0.86 -23.26 7.28
N THR A 34 0.29 -23.82 6.91
CA THR A 34 1.58 -23.26 7.31
C THR A 34 1.77 -21.84 6.80
N ALA A 35 1.58 -21.61 5.49
CA ALA A 35 1.78 -20.30 4.89
C ALA A 35 0.85 -19.23 5.50
N TRP A 36 -0.44 -19.54 5.64
CA TRP A 36 -1.40 -18.61 6.21
C TRP A 36 -1.22 -18.37 7.70
N ILE A 37 -0.86 -19.40 8.49
CA ILE A 37 -0.53 -19.21 9.92
C ILE A 37 0.64 -18.24 10.06
N VAL A 38 1.73 -18.43 9.31
CA VAL A 38 2.91 -17.54 9.40
C VAL A 38 2.60 -16.12 8.91
N VAL A 39 1.81 -15.95 7.83
CA VAL A 39 1.35 -14.63 7.37
C VAL A 39 0.47 -13.95 8.43
N LEU A 40 -0.45 -14.68 9.07
CA LEU A 40 -1.30 -14.13 10.13
C LEU A 40 -0.49 -13.79 11.39
N LEU A 41 0.51 -14.59 11.77
CA LEU A 41 1.44 -14.29 12.85
C LEU A 41 2.24 -13.02 12.55
N LEU A 42 2.69 -12.83 11.30
CA LEU A 42 3.37 -11.62 10.86
C LEU A 42 2.47 -10.37 10.96
N ILE A 43 1.21 -10.47 10.52
CA ILE A 43 0.23 -9.38 10.65
C ILE A 43 -0.01 -9.07 12.14
N GLY A 44 -0.22 -10.09 12.96
CA GLY A 44 -0.43 -9.95 14.39
C GLY A 44 0.76 -9.28 15.09
N TYR A 45 1.98 -9.72 14.78
CA TYR A 45 3.22 -9.13 15.28
C TYR A 45 3.37 -7.67 14.86
N TYR A 46 3.14 -7.35 13.59
CA TYR A 46 3.20 -5.97 13.12
C TYR A 46 2.23 -5.04 13.88
N LEU A 47 0.97 -5.47 14.02
CA LEU A 47 -0.06 -4.64 14.64
C LEU A 47 0.12 -4.48 16.16
N THR A 48 0.57 -5.53 16.85
CA THR A 48 0.60 -5.55 18.33
C THR A 48 1.98 -5.29 18.94
N ALA A 49 3.03 -5.84 18.32
CA ALA A 49 4.35 -6.00 18.92
C ALA A 49 5.45 -5.15 18.27
N TYR A 50 5.44 -4.98 16.95
CA TYR A 50 6.49 -4.27 16.23
C TYR A 50 6.57 -2.79 16.63
N ASP A 51 7.76 -2.30 16.98
CA ASP A 51 7.99 -0.90 17.32
C ASP A 51 8.90 -0.24 16.28
N PRO A 52 8.41 0.73 15.49
CA PRO A 52 9.22 1.41 14.47
C PRO A 52 10.31 2.32 15.06
N GLU A 53 10.26 2.63 16.36
CA GLU A 53 11.26 3.44 17.05
C GLU A 53 12.46 2.62 17.52
N LEU A 54 12.36 1.28 17.58
CA LEU A 54 13.45 0.40 17.99
C LEU A 54 14.33 0.00 16.80
N ASP A 55 15.64 -0.16 17.03
CA ASP A 55 16.58 -0.68 16.01
C ASP A 55 16.20 -2.14 15.66
N PRO A 56 15.94 -2.46 14.37
CA PRO A 56 15.67 -3.84 13.95
C PRO A 56 16.85 -4.81 14.14
N PHE A 57 18.07 -4.29 14.35
CA PHE A 57 19.30 -5.07 14.57
C PHE A 57 19.82 -4.95 16.01
N ARG A 58 18.93 -4.66 16.96
CA ARG A 58 19.29 -4.54 18.38
C ARG A 58 19.64 -5.89 18.99
N GLU A 59 20.36 -5.86 20.10
CA GLU A 59 20.62 -7.08 20.87
C GLU A 59 19.33 -7.57 21.58
N PRO A 60 19.18 -8.88 21.82
CA PRO A 60 18.02 -9.44 22.50
C PRO A 60 17.80 -8.80 23.87
N GLY A 61 16.57 -8.37 24.15
CA GLY A 61 16.19 -7.75 25.43
C GLY A 61 16.66 -6.30 25.63
N LYS A 62 17.47 -5.73 24.73
CA LYS A 62 17.84 -4.31 24.77
C LYS A 62 16.84 -3.47 23.98
N ARG A 63 16.49 -2.29 24.52
CA ARG A 63 15.67 -1.27 23.84
C ARG A 63 16.54 -0.19 23.20
N THR A 64 17.34 -0.58 22.20
CA THR A 64 18.15 0.38 21.45
C THR A 64 17.26 1.15 20.48
N LEU A 65 17.23 2.48 20.61
CA LEU A 65 16.48 3.35 19.71
C LEU A 65 17.09 3.37 18.30
N CYS A 66 16.23 3.41 17.31
CA CYS A 66 16.59 3.54 15.91
C CYS A 66 16.99 5.00 15.62
N GLN A 67 18.15 5.19 14.98
CA GLN A 67 18.63 6.52 14.59
C GLN A 67 17.70 7.21 13.59
N HIS A 68 17.12 6.43 12.67
CA HIS A 68 16.23 6.91 11.61
C HIS A 68 14.99 6.00 11.54
N PRO A 69 13.97 6.23 12.38
CA PRO A 69 12.75 5.42 12.38
C PRO A 69 11.95 5.60 11.09
N ASN A 70 11.19 4.57 10.72
CA ASN A 70 10.35 4.63 9.53
C ASN A 70 9.07 5.43 9.82
N ALA A 71 8.92 6.59 9.16
CA ALA A 71 7.79 7.49 9.39
C ALA A 71 6.43 6.89 8.98
N ILE A 72 6.40 6.02 7.96
CA ILE A 72 5.16 5.40 7.47
C ILE A 72 4.63 4.41 8.51
N ASP A 73 5.51 3.50 8.97
CA ASP A 73 5.14 2.51 9.98
C ASP A 73 4.68 3.21 11.27
N TYR A 74 5.39 4.26 11.70
CA TYR A 74 5.01 5.05 12.86
C TYR A 74 3.61 5.66 12.74
N VAL A 75 3.31 6.36 11.62
CA VAL A 75 2.00 6.99 11.40
C VAL A 75 0.89 5.95 11.35
N PHE A 76 1.12 4.85 10.63
CA PHE A 76 0.12 3.81 10.46
C PHE A 76 -0.19 3.14 11.81
N LEU A 77 0.84 2.70 12.53
CA LEU A 77 0.67 2.01 13.82
C LEU A 77 0.09 2.93 14.88
N TYR A 78 0.49 4.20 14.90
CA TYR A 78 -0.10 5.19 15.79
C TYR A 78 -1.62 5.36 15.56
N ALA A 79 -2.07 5.26 14.31
CA ALA A 79 -3.50 5.30 13.99
C ALA A 79 -4.20 3.96 14.28
N ALA A 80 -3.63 2.84 13.82
CA ALA A 80 -4.21 1.51 13.95
C ALA A 80 -4.38 1.07 15.41
N ARG A 81 -3.37 1.33 16.27
CA ARG A 81 -3.38 0.93 17.69
C ARG A 81 -4.34 1.73 18.57
N ARG A 82 -4.93 2.81 18.04
CA ARG A 82 -5.99 3.56 18.74
C ARG A 82 -7.35 2.88 18.65
N LEU A 83 -7.51 1.86 17.80
CA LEU A 83 -8.73 1.08 17.74
C LEU A 83 -8.93 0.29 19.05
N PRO A 84 -10.14 0.28 19.63
CA PRO A 84 -10.37 -0.23 20.98
C PRO A 84 -10.00 -1.70 21.18
N GLY A 85 -10.16 -2.55 20.15
CA GLY A 85 -9.77 -3.98 20.21
C GLY A 85 -8.26 -4.19 20.31
N LEU A 86 -7.47 -3.48 19.50
CA LEU A 86 -6.01 -3.58 19.48
C LEU A 86 -5.37 -3.03 20.75
N ARG A 87 -5.94 -1.95 21.31
CA ARG A 87 -5.46 -1.35 22.56
C ARG A 87 -5.59 -2.30 23.76
N THR A 88 -6.60 -3.17 23.74
CA THR A 88 -6.82 -4.16 24.79
C THR A 88 -5.78 -5.28 24.73
N LEU A 89 -5.44 -5.75 23.52
CA LEU A 89 -4.39 -6.76 23.29
C LEU A 89 -3.00 -6.27 23.76
N GLN A 90 -2.66 -5.00 23.51
CA GLN A 90 -1.38 -4.43 23.96
C GLN A 90 -1.24 -4.32 25.48
N ARG A 91 -2.34 -4.24 26.23
CA ARG A 91 -2.32 -4.01 27.68
C ARG A 91 -2.05 -5.29 28.50
N THR A 92 -1.86 -6.43 27.83
CA THR A 92 -1.52 -7.68 28.52
C THR A 92 -0.05 -7.65 28.96
N ASP A 93 0.21 -8.00 30.23
CA ASP A 93 1.41 -7.65 30.99
C ASP A 93 2.77 -8.02 30.33
N TRP A 94 3.67 -7.02 30.28
CA TRP A 94 5.03 -7.04 29.71
C TRP A 94 5.96 -8.23 30.10
N PRO A 95 5.88 -8.83 31.31
CA PRO A 95 6.70 -10.01 31.64
C PRO A 95 6.35 -11.24 30.79
N ARG A 96 5.08 -11.40 30.40
CA ARG A 96 4.62 -12.47 29.49
C ARG A 96 5.09 -12.23 28.05
N TYR A 97 5.34 -10.98 27.68
CA TYR A 97 5.69 -10.59 26.31
C TYR A 97 7.04 -11.18 25.86
N SER A 98 8.08 -11.14 26.71
CA SER A 98 9.41 -11.67 26.34
C SER A 98 9.42 -13.20 26.13
N GLN A 99 8.66 -13.94 26.94
CA GLN A 99 8.53 -15.39 26.82
C GLN A 99 7.66 -15.76 25.61
N LEU A 100 6.58 -15.02 25.36
CA LEU A 100 5.74 -15.18 24.18
C LEU A 100 6.51 -14.87 22.90
N GLU A 101 7.33 -13.81 22.87
CA GLU A 101 8.21 -13.50 21.74
C GLU A 101 9.18 -14.65 21.45
N SER A 102 9.76 -15.27 22.47
CA SER A 102 10.61 -16.46 22.31
C SER A 102 9.84 -17.65 21.74
N ALA A 103 8.63 -17.93 22.24
CA ALA A 103 7.78 -19.01 21.74
C ALA A 103 7.35 -18.78 20.28
N LEU A 104 6.95 -17.55 19.93
CA LEU A 104 6.60 -17.16 18.57
C LEU A 104 7.79 -17.26 17.61
N ASN A 105 8.98 -16.80 18.03
CA ASN A 105 10.20 -16.94 17.24
C ASN A 105 10.49 -18.42 16.94
N LYS A 106 10.44 -19.29 17.95
CA LYS A 106 10.62 -20.74 17.78
C LYS A 106 9.58 -21.33 16.82
N CYS A 107 8.31 -20.97 17.00
CA CYS A 107 7.22 -21.44 16.15
C CYS A 107 7.43 -21.07 14.67
N VAL A 108 7.72 -19.79 14.39
CA VAL A 108 7.96 -19.31 13.02
C VAL A 108 9.21 -19.95 12.40
N ILE A 109 10.27 -20.15 13.19
CA ILE A 109 11.47 -20.88 12.74
C ILE A 109 11.10 -22.31 12.34
N MET A 110 10.36 -23.03 13.17
CA MET A 110 9.99 -24.43 12.88
C MET A 110 9.09 -24.53 11.63
N PHE A 111 8.10 -23.63 11.49
CA PHE A 111 7.28 -23.57 10.28
C PHE A 111 8.11 -23.31 9.02
N ALA A 112 9.07 -22.38 9.10
CA ALA A 112 9.98 -22.12 8.00
C ALA A 112 10.85 -23.35 7.70
N ASP A 113 11.48 -23.97 8.70
CA ASP A 113 12.37 -25.11 8.48
C ASP A 113 11.64 -26.30 7.85
N ILE A 114 10.42 -26.61 8.32
CA ILE A 114 9.57 -27.65 7.72
C ILE A 114 9.28 -27.32 6.25
N GLN A 115 8.90 -26.07 5.94
CA GLN A 115 8.59 -25.66 4.57
C GLN A 115 9.80 -25.67 3.62
N ILE A 116 11.02 -25.42 4.11
CA ILE A 116 12.24 -25.56 3.28
C ILE A 116 12.34 -27.01 2.81
N PHE A 117 12.23 -27.97 3.74
CA PHE A 117 12.42 -29.38 3.43
C PHE A 117 11.26 -29.95 2.62
N THR A 118 10.01 -29.66 3.00
CA THR A 118 8.84 -30.15 2.26
C THR A 118 8.72 -29.50 0.89
N GLY A 119 9.03 -28.20 0.78
CA GLY A 119 9.04 -27.47 -0.50
C GLY A 119 10.10 -28.02 -1.45
N LEU A 120 11.33 -28.23 -0.99
CA LEU A 120 12.39 -28.88 -1.78
C LEU A 120 12.02 -30.31 -2.18
N ALA A 121 11.44 -31.09 -1.26
CA ALA A 121 11.03 -32.47 -1.55
C ALA A 121 9.96 -32.53 -2.63
N VAL A 122 8.92 -31.69 -2.55
CA VAL A 122 7.85 -31.59 -3.57
C VAL A 122 8.44 -31.18 -4.93
N LEU A 123 9.35 -30.20 -4.93
CA LEU A 123 9.96 -29.70 -6.16
C LEU A 123 10.87 -30.74 -6.82
N ILE A 124 11.75 -31.38 -6.06
CA ILE A 124 12.64 -32.45 -6.55
C ILE A 124 11.81 -33.63 -7.06
N SER A 125 10.79 -34.06 -6.31
CA SER A 125 9.89 -35.14 -6.73
C SER A 125 9.12 -34.78 -8.00
N GLY A 126 8.68 -33.52 -8.15
CA GLY A 126 8.06 -33.02 -9.38
C GLY A 126 9.00 -33.12 -10.59
N TYR A 127 10.26 -32.71 -10.44
CA TYR A 127 11.28 -32.83 -11.50
C TYR A 127 11.57 -34.28 -11.87
N ILE A 128 11.65 -35.17 -10.88
CA ILE A 128 11.84 -36.61 -11.13
C ILE A 128 10.60 -37.16 -11.86
N ALA A 129 9.39 -36.81 -11.41
CA ALA A 129 8.14 -37.29 -11.99
C ALA A 129 7.92 -36.79 -13.43
N LEU A 130 8.53 -35.67 -13.86
CA LEU A 130 8.50 -35.25 -15.26
C LEU A 130 9.04 -36.34 -16.20
N SER A 131 10.10 -37.04 -15.80
CA SER A 131 10.66 -38.16 -16.59
C SER A 131 9.70 -39.35 -16.69
N CYS A 132 8.76 -39.43 -15.76
CA CYS A 132 7.75 -40.48 -15.63
C CYS A 132 6.39 -40.09 -16.25
N GLY A 133 6.29 -38.94 -16.92
CA GLY A 133 5.02 -38.47 -17.50
C GLY A 133 4.12 -37.78 -16.49
N LEU A 134 4.64 -36.82 -15.73
CA LEU A 134 3.78 -35.94 -14.92
C LEU A 134 2.89 -35.07 -15.82
N GLN A 135 1.58 -35.04 -15.55
CA GLN A 135 0.63 -34.20 -16.29
C GLN A 135 0.83 -32.71 -15.99
N SER A 136 0.53 -31.84 -16.96
CA SER A 136 0.70 -30.38 -16.86
C SER A 136 -0.08 -29.77 -15.70
N TYR A 137 -1.27 -30.32 -15.40
CA TYR A 137 -2.06 -30.02 -14.22
C TYR A 137 -1.25 -30.15 -12.90
N HIS A 138 -0.62 -31.32 -12.68
CA HIS A 138 0.13 -31.60 -11.46
C HIS A 138 1.40 -30.76 -11.36
N TRP A 139 2.06 -30.48 -12.48
CA TRP A 139 3.18 -29.56 -12.53
C TRP A 139 2.77 -28.15 -12.06
N GLN A 140 1.64 -27.64 -12.55
CA GLN A 140 1.14 -26.33 -12.15
C GLN A 140 0.84 -26.27 -10.65
N LEU A 141 0.21 -27.31 -10.08
CA LEU A 141 -0.04 -27.38 -8.65
C LEU A 141 1.25 -27.45 -7.82
N THR A 142 2.26 -28.18 -8.31
CA THR A 142 3.61 -28.25 -7.70
C THR A 142 4.21 -26.84 -7.57
N VAL A 143 4.17 -26.06 -8.66
CA VAL A 143 4.68 -24.68 -8.67
C VAL A 143 3.99 -23.82 -7.62
N TYR A 144 2.66 -23.90 -7.50
CA TYR A 144 1.91 -23.13 -6.50
C TYR A 144 2.17 -23.56 -5.05
N LEU A 145 2.36 -24.86 -4.77
CA LEU A 145 2.70 -25.33 -3.42
C LEU A 145 4.08 -24.82 -3.00
N VAL A 146 5.07 -24.93 -3.88
CA VAL A 146 6.43 -24.46 -3.61
C VAL A 146 6.47 -22.94 -3.53
N TRP A 147 5.62 -22.24 -4.27
CA TRP A 147 5.41 -20.81 -4.10
C TRP A 147 4.91 -20.46 -2.70
N LEU A 148 3.93 -21.19 -2.15
CA LEU A 148 3.47 -20.99 -0.77
C LEU A 148 4.56 -21.25 0.27
N ALA A 149 5.40 -22.26 0.05
CA ALA A 149 6.60 -22.47 0.87
C ALA A 149 7.54 -21.25 0.80
N SER A 150 7.80 -20.73 -0.40
CA SER A 150 8.60 -19.50 -0.61
C SER A 150 8.05 -18.30 0.17
N LEU A 151 6.72 -18.09 0.17
CA LEU A 151 6.08 -17.02 0.93
C LEU A 151 6.25 -17.18 2.44
N THR A 152 6.20 -18.42 2.94
CA THR A 152 6.48 -18.73 4.34
C THR A 152 7.88 -18.25 4.74
N HIS A 153 8.88 -18.48 3.90
CA HIS A 153 10.25 -18.01 4.16
C HIS A 153 10.40 -16.50 4.10
N LEU A 154 9.77 -15.84 3.12
CA LEU A 154 9.80 -14.37 3.04
C LEU A 154 9.11 -13.74 4.26
N ALA A 155 8.00 -14.32 4.73
CA ALA A 155 7.34 -13.91 5.96
C ALA A 155 8.24 -14.15 7.19
N ALA A 156 8.89 -15.32 7.28
CA ALA A 156 9.81 -15.65 8.36
C ALA A 156 11.02 -14.72 8.42
N LEU A 157 11.67 -14.40 7.29
CA LEU A 157 12.78 -13.43 7.24
C LEU A 157 12.39 -12.04 7.78
N SER A 158 11.14 -11.66 7.57
CA SER A 158 10.61 -10.36 8.01
C SER A 158 10.29 -10.37 9.49
N PHE A 159 9.56 -11.39 9.94
CA PHE A 159 9.22 -11.60 11.35
C PHE A 159 10.48 -11.74 12.22
N LEU A 160 11.40 -12.59 11.80
CA LEU A 160 12.59 -12.99 12.55
C LEU A 160 13.79 -12.07 12.33
N ARG A 161 13.62 -10.89 11.71
CA ARG A 161 14.75 -10.01 11.35
C ARG A 161 15.69 -9.74 12.52
N ASN A 162 15.13 -9.33 13.66
CA ASN A 162 15.89 -9.07 14.88
C ASN A 162 16.54 -10.36 15.44
N HIS A 163 15.82 -11.48 15.40
CA HIS A 163 16.32 -12.76 15.90
C HIS A 163 17.49 -13.29 15.07
N LEU A 164 17.34 -13.32 13.74
CA LEU A 164 18.35 -13.85 12.80
C LEU A 164 19.57 -12.93 12.65
N ALA A 165 19.40 -11.61 12.84
CA ALA A 165 20.52 -10.68 12.90
C ALA A 165 21.52 -11.02 14.02
N ASN A 166 21.01 -11.56 15.14
CA ASN A 166 21.81 -11.98 16.28
C ASN A 166 22.29 -13.44 16.18
N HIS A 167 21.83 -14.20 15.17
CA HIS A 167 22.20 -15.61 14.94
C HIS A 167 22.65 -15.82 13.48
N PRO A 168 23.83 -15.31 13.09
CA PRO A 168 24.26 -15.30 11.68
C PRO A 168 24.41 -16.70 11.09
N THR A 169 24.90 -17.69 11.84
CA THR A 169 25.01 -19.08 11.36
C THR A 169 23.65 -19.65 10.99
N GLN A 170 22.64 -19.39 11.82
CA GLN A 170 21.25 -19.79 11.58
C GLN A 170 20.64 -19.10 10.36
N LEU A 171 21.02 -17.86 10.09
CA LEU A 171 20.59 -17.12 8.91
C LEU A 171 21.23 -17.68 7.63
N VAL A 172 22.54 -17.91 7.62
CA VAL A 172 23.30 -18.25 6.40
C VAL A 172 22.81 -19.55 5.77
N TRP A 173 22.70 -20.64 6.55
CA TRP A 173 22.29 -21.93 5.96
C TRP A 173 20.85 -21.88 5.44
N ARG A 174 19.94 -21.16 6.13
CA ARG A 174 18.55 -20.97 5.69
C ARG A 174 18.49 -20.18 4.41
N VAL A 175 19.23 -19.08 4.30
CA VAL A 175 19.29 -18.27 3.08
C VAL A 175 19.83 -19.09 1.91
N ILE A 176 20.86 -19.92 2.12
CA ILE A 176 21.37 -20.83 1.08
C ILE A 176 20.27 -21.82 0.64
N ALA A 177 19.57 -22.46 1.58
CA ALA A 177 18.50 -23.40 1.25
C ALA A 177 17.32 -22.72 0.53
N ILE A 178 16.89 -21.55 0.99
CA ILE A 178 15.84 -20.74 0.37
C ILE A 178 16.28 -20.30 -1.04
N PHE A 179 17.54 -19.92 -1.23
CA PHE A 179 18.08 -19.53 -2.53
C PHE A 179 18.06 -20.71 -3.52
N ILE A 180 18.47 -21.91 -3.09
CA ILE A 180 18.38 -23.12 -3.92
C ILE A 180 16.93 -23.39 -4.33
N MET A 181 16.00 -23.35 -3.37
CA MET A 181 14.58 -23.56 -3.63
C MET A 181 14.01 -22.48 -4.57
N MET A 182 14.43 -21.22 -4.42
CA MET A 182 14.02 -20.10 -5.26
C MET A 182 14.48 -20.28 -6.71
N VAL A 183 15.75 -20.64 -6.95
CA VAL A 183 16.26 -20.90 -8.30
C VAL A 183 15.49 -22.04 -8.97
N LEU A 184 15.27 -23.14 -8.25
CA LEU A 184 14.50 -24.27 -8.77
C LEU A 184 13.04 -23.88 -9.04
N LEU A 185 12.43 -23.06 -8.18
CA LEU A 185 11.06 -22.56 -8.37
C LEU A 185 10.97 -21.61 -9.58
N GLU A 186 11.94 -20.72 -9.79
CA GLU A 186 11.98 -19.84 -10.97
C GLU A 186 12.06 -20.66 -12.26
N VAL A 187 12.92 -21.68 -12.32
CA VAL A 187 12.95 -22.61 -13.46
C VAL A 187 11.60 -23.30 -13.63
N ALA A 188 10.96 -23.74 -12.55
CA ALA A 188 9.67 -24.42 -12.63
C ALA A 188 8.53 -23.51 -13.12
N VAL A 189 8.52 -22.24 -12.68
CA VAL A 189 7.62 -21.20 -13.19
C VAL A 189 7.88 -20.95 -14.68
N GLY A 190 9.14 -20.87 -15.10
CA GLY A 190 9.51 -20.72 -16.51
C GLY A 190 8.93 -21.83 -17.38
N LEU A 191 9.00 -23.08 -16.91
CA LEU A 191 8.43 -24.23 -17.59
C LEU A 191 6.90 -24.22 -17.60
N ALA A 192 6.27 -23.73 -16.53
CA ALA A 192 4.81 -23.57 -16.44
C ALA A 192 4.25 -22.51 -17.42
N GLY A 193 5.08 -21.58 -17.90
CA GLY A 193 4.67 -20.56 -18.88
C GLY A 193 4.24 -21.12 -20.24
N HIS A 194 4.51 -22.41 -20.52
CA HIS A 194 4.03 -23.09 -21.73
C HIS A 194 2.55 -23.50 -21.64
N PHE A 195 1.94 -23.47 -20.45
CA PHE A 195 0.59 -23.97 -20.26
C PHE A 195 -0.44 -22.86 -20.47
N ASN A 196 -1.01 -22.83 -21.66
CA ASN A 196 -2.18 -22.01 -21.99
C ASN A 196 -3.39 -22.92 -22.25
N TRP A 197 -4.26 -23.04 -21.24
CA TRP A 197 -5.45 -23.89 -21.29
C TRP A 197 -6.67 -23.18 -21.86
N ASP A 198 -6.69 -21.84 -21.85
CA ASP A 198 -7.86 -21.05 -22.26
C ASP A 198 -8.04 -21.05 -23.79
N ASP A 199 -6.94 -20.98 -24.55
CA ASP A 199 -6.96 -21.03 -26.02
C ASP A 199 -6.93 -22.47 -26.59
N GLY A 200 -6.95 -23.48 -25.71
CA GLY A 200 -6.88 -24.90 -26.10
C GLY A 200 -5.54 -25.35 -26.70
N SER A 201 -4.52 -24.50 -26.68
CA SER A 201 -3.17 -24.82 -27.18
C SER A 201 -2.47 -25.89 -26.33
N SER A 202 -2.82 -25.98 -25.04
CA SER A 202 -2.39 -27.06 -24.16
C SER A 202 -3.56 -27.64 -23.37
N LYS A 203 -3.46 -28.90 -22.95
CA LYS A 203 -4.47 -29.56 -22.12
C LYS A 203 -3.93 -29.89 -20.72
N PRO A 204 -4.74 -29.75 -19.65
CA PRO A 204 -4.34 -30.11 -18.29
C PRO A 204 -3.94 -31.59 -18.12
N SER A 205 -4.55 -32.49 -18.90
CA SER A 205 -4.31 -33.95 -18.87
C SER A 205 -3.05 -34.38 -19.63
N ASP A 206 -2.53 -33.53 -20.52
CA ASP A 206 -1.33 -33.84 -21.30
C ASP A 206 -0.07 -33.79 -20.43
N PHE A 207 0.93 -34.58 -20.81
CA PHE A 207 2.20 -34.64 -20.09
C PHE A 207 2.96 -33.32 -20.21
N ALA A 208 3.34 -32.72 -19.07
CA ALA A 208 3.99 -31.43 -18.96
C ALA A 208 5.24 -31.33 -19.86
N ALA A 209 6.07 -32.37 -19.83
CA ALA A 209 7.34 -32.41 -20.54
C ALA A 209 7.20 -32.34 -22.08
N CYS A 210 6.02 -32.61 -22.63
CA CYS A 210 5.78 -32.53 -24.07
C CYS A 210 5.76 -31.08 -24.59
N TYR A 211 5.32 -30.12 -23.77
CA TYR A 211 5.24 -28.72 -24.15
C TYR A 211 6.55 -27.95 -24.03
N PHE A 212 7.51 -28.43 -23.23
CA PHE A 212 8.76 -27.70 -22.95
C PHE A 212 9.69 -27.53 -24.17
N ARG A 213 9.45 -28.28 -25.25
CA ARG A 213 10.18 -28.14 -26.52
C ARG A 213 9.48 -27.22 -27.52
N GLU A 214 8.23 -26.87 -27.26
CA GLU A 214 7.44 -25.99 -28.13
C GLU A 214 7.85 -24.54 -27.94
N LYS A 215 7.65 -23.70 -28.95
CA LYS A 215 7.94 -22.27 -28.83
C LYS A 215 6.87 -21.63 -27.96
N ILE A 216 7.31 -20.91 -26.93
CA ILE A 216 6.39 -20.12 -26.08
C ILE A 216 5.79 -18.99 -26.91
N ASP A 217 4.47 -18.88 -26.90
CA ASP A 217 3.79 -17.72 -27.50
C ASP A 217 3.95 -16.50 -26.59
N GLY A 218 4.78 -15.56 -27.02
CA GLY A 218 5.05 -14.30 -26.32
C GLY A 218 3.84 -13.35 -26.22
N LYS A 219 2.69 -13.71 -26.81
CA LYS A 219 1.41 -12.98 -26.69
C LYS A 219 0.36 -13.70 -25.85
N SER A 220 0.67 -14.89 -25.31
CA SER A 220 -0.24 -15.66 -24.43
C SER A 220 -0.29 -15.18 -22.97
N VAL A 221 -1.47 -15.20 -22.35
CA VAL A 221 -1.68 -14.83 -20.94
C VAL A 221 -0.73 -15.60 -20.00
N ALA A 222 -0.44 -16.86 -20.32
CA ALA A 222 0.49 -17.71 -19.59
C ALA A 222 1.91 -17.13 -19.57
N PHE A 223 2.41 -16.61 -20.71
CA PHE A 223 3.74 -15.99 -20.80
C PHE A 223 3.86 -14.72 -19.96
N GLU A 224 2.87 -13.83 -20.03
CA GLU A 224 2.86 -12.62 -19.20
C GLU A 224 2.82 -12.98 -17.72
N SER A 225 1.95 -13.92 -17.36
CA SER A 225 1.81 -14.33 -15.98
C SER A 225 3.09 -14.99 -15.46
N MET A 226 3.79 -15.78 -16.28
CA MET A 226 5.12 -16.30 -15.99
C MET A 226 6.12 -15.16 -15.71
N ILE A 227 6.23 -14.15 -16.58
CA ILE A 227 7.15 -13.03 -16.39
C ILE A 227 6.84 -12.24 -15.11
N LYS A 228 5.56 -11.92 -14.87
CA LYS A 228 5.09 -11.27 -13.64
C LYS A 228 5.56 -12.04 -12.40
N THR A 229 5.35 -13.36 -12.42
CA THR A 229 5.64 -14.30 -11.34
C THR A 229 7.15 -14.39 -11.07
N LEU A 230 7.99 -14.46 -12.11
CA LEU A 230 9.45 -14.45 -11.99
C LEU A 230 9.98 -13.15 -11.37
N ILE A 231 9.50 -11.99 -11.87
CA ILE A 231 9.89 -10.69 -11.33
C ILE A 231 9.49 -10.59 -9.85
N LEU A 232 8.30 -11.07 -9.49
CA LEU A 232 7.79 -11.08 -8.11
C LEU A 232 8.69 -11.86 -7.15
N LEU A 233 9.11 -13.07 -7.56
CA LEU A 233 9.99 -13.94 -6.77
C LEU A 233 11.34 -13.30 -6.55
N ALA A 234 11.99 -12.91 -7.65
CA ALA A 234 13.31 -12.31 -7.61
C ALA A 234 13.29 -11.05 -6.75
N TYR A 235 12.40 -10.10 -7.05
CA TYR A 235 12.28 -8.87 -6.28
C TYR A 235 11.98 -9.17 -4.80
N GLY A 236 11.00 -10.03 -4.52
CA GLY A 236 10.58 -10.38 -3.17
C GLY A 236 11.70 -11.01 -2.34
N PHE A 237 12.48 -11.91 -2.91
CA PHE A 237 13.61 -12.54 -2.23
C PHE A 237 14.76 -11.55 -2.01
N PHE A 238 15.24 -10.90 -3.07
CA PHE A 238 16.43 -10.05 -2.98
C PHE A 238 16.20 -8.82 -2.10
N ILE A 239 15.01 -8.21 -2.11
CA ILE A 239 14.76 -7.05 -1.24
C ILE A 239 14.75 -7.44 0.25
N ARG A 240 14.20 -8.62 0.60
CA ARG A 240 14.20 -9.09 2.01
C ARG A 240 15.58 -9.47 2.46
N LEU A 241 16.35 -10.14 1.59
CA LEU A 241 17.75 -10.44 1.86
C LEU A 241 18.58 -9.17 2.03
N ALA A 242 18.41 -8.17 1.16
CA ALA A 242 19.12 -6.90 1.25
C ALA A 242 18.80 -6.16 2.56
N LYS A 243 17.52 -6.19 3.00
CA LYS A 243 17.08 -5.62 4.28
C LYS A 243 17.65 -6.33 5.50
N MET A 244 18.19 -7.55 5.40
CA MET A 244 18.89 -8.19 6.51
C MET A 244 20.26 -7.54 6.82
N PHE A 245 20.77 -6.67 5.93
CA PHE A 245 22.04 -5.99 6.14
C PHE A 245 21.85 -4.60 6.77
N LYS A 246 22.38 -4.42 7.99
CA LYS A 246 22.33 -3.15 8.74
C LYS A 246 22.77 -1.93 7.93
N ARG A 247 23.83 -2.07 7.11
CA ARG A 247 24.34 -0.97 6.26
C ARG A 247 23.35 -0.58 5.17
N PHE A 248 22.70 -1.55 4.54
CA PHE A 248 21.74 -1.31 3.47
C PHE A 248 20.45 -0.69 4.02
N GLU A 249 19.83 -1.32 5.02
CA GLU A 249 18.60 -0.80 5.64
C GLU A 249 18.83 0.56 6.32
N GLY A 250 19.89 0.69 7.12
CA GLY A 250 20.23 1.94 7.79
C GLY A 250 20.60 3.05 6.80
N GLY A 251 21.30 2.72 5.71
CA GLY A 251 21.65 3.66 4.64
C GLY A 251 20.43 4.22 3.91
N LEU A 252 19.47 3.36 3.54
CA LEU A 252 18.22 3.81 2.90
C LEU A 252 17.38 4.69 3.85
N ARG A 253 17.25 4.31 5.12
CA ARG A 253 16.53 5.09 6.13
C ARG A 253 17.23 6.44 6.39
N GLY A 254 18.55 6.46 6.49
CA GLY A 254 19.34 7.68 6.64
C GLY A 254 19.25 8.60 5.43
N PHE A 255 19.26 8.05 4.21
CA PHE A 255 19.07 8.83 2.99
C PHE A 255 17.65 9.43 2.91
N ALA A 256 16.62 8.66 3.30
CA ALA A 256 15.26 9.18 3.40
C ALA A 256 15.14 10.33 4.41
N ALA A 257 15.78 10.20 5.58
CA ALA A 257 15.83 11.24 6.60
C ALA A 257 16.58 12.50 6.13
N LEU A 258 17.69 12.33 5.42
CA LEU A 258 18.46 13.43 4.82
C LEU A 258 17.61 14.23 3.83
N LEU A 259 16.89 13.56 2.93
CA LEU A 259 16.01 14.20 1.96
C LEU A 259 14.85 14.95 2.64
N SER A 260 14.25 14.33 3.65
CA SER A 260 13.23 14.95 4.50
C SER A 260 13.75 16.23 5.16
N ALA A 261 14.94 16.18 5.76
CA ALA A 261 15.57 17.34 6.38
C ALA A 261 15.85 18.45 5.34
N LYS A 262 16.39 18.11 4.16
CA LYS A 262 16.62 19.06 3.07
C LYS A 262 15.32 19.74 2.61
N ALA A 263 14.23 18.97 2.48
CA ALA A 263 12.92 19.51 2.13
C ALA A 263 12.42 20.51 3.19
N THR A 264 12.49 20.14 4.47
CA THR A 264 12.07 21.01 5.59
C THR A 264 12.90 22.30 5.65
N ARG A 265 14.24 22.22 5.51
CA ARG A 265 15.13 23.40 5.53
C ARG A 265 14.88 24.33 4.35
N LEU A 266 14.68 23.79 3.15
CA LEU A 266 14.33 24.59 1.98
C LEU A 266 12.97 25.28 2.11
N GLN A 267 12.01 24.65 2.77
CA GLN A 267 10.67 25.20 2.94
C GLN A 267 10.63 26.25 4.07
N ARG A 268 11.22 25.96 5.22
CA ARG A 268 11.09 26.77 6.45
C ARG A 268 12.22 27.77 6.65
N GLY A 269 13.30 27.67 5.88
CA GLY A 269 14.54 28.40 6.18
C GLY A 269 15.36 27.70 7.25
N ASP A 270 16.56 28.23 7.49
CA ASP A 270 17.48 27.76 8.52
C ASP A 270 17.75 28.89 9.52
N ALA A 271 18.02 28.56 10.78
CA ALA A 271 18.30 29.52 11.85
C ALA A 271 19.51 30.43 11.58
N GLU A 272 20.36 30.06 10.61
CA GLU A 272 21.69 30.63 10.38
C GLU A 272 21.79 31.39 9.05
N ASN A 273 20.71 32.07 8.61
CA ASN A 273 20.64 33.05 7.47
C ASN A 273 19.85 32.63 6.21
N ARG A 274 19.01 31.59 6.23
CA ARG A 274 18.09 31.32 5.10
C ARG A 274 16.67 31.75 5.46
N GLU A 275 16.18 32.80 4.79
CA GLU A 275 14.79 33.21 4.91
C GLU A 275 13.84 32.09 4.45
N PRO A 276 12.67 31.93 5.11
CA PRO A 276 11.63 31.02 4.63
C PRO A 276 11.27 31.32 3.18
N TRP A 277 11.05 30.28 2.38
CA TRP A 277 10.69 30.46 0.98
C TRP A 277 9.34 31.19 0.84
N ASP A 278 9.31 32.31 0.11
CA ASP A 278 8.08 33.04 -0.19
C ASP A 278 7.42 32.51 -1.48
N PRO A 279 6.24 31.87 -1.40
CA PRO A 279 5.56 31.28 -2.55
C PRO A 279 5.12 32.29 -3.62
N LEU A 280 4.95 33.58 -3.27
CA LEU A 280 4.55 34.61 -4.25
C LEU A 280 5.69 35.05 -5.18
N GLY A 281 6.95 34.77 -4.82
CA GLY A 281 8.09 35.04 -5.69
C GLY A 281 7.98 34.35 -7.06
N VAL A 282 7.26 33.23 -7.13
CA VAL A 282 7.02 32.44 -8.35
C VAL A 282 5.98 33.08 -9.29
N MET A 283 5.11 33.98 -8.82
CA MET A 283 4.22 34.73 -9.72
C MET A 283 4.96 35.82 -10.53
N ARG A 284 6.25 36.07 -10.24
CA ARG A 284 7.10 36.87 -11.13
C ARG A 284 7.48 36.03 -12.37
N PRO A 285 7.55 36.61 -13.57
CA PRO A 285 7.93 35.90 -14.79
C PRO A 285 9.22 35.09 -14.59
N PHE A 286 9.31 33.90 -15.19
CA PHE A 286 10.44 32.96 -15.03
C PHE A 286 11.83 33.62 -15.19
N TRP A 287 11.95 34.64 -16.05
CA TRP A 287 13.17 35.42 -16.27
C TRP A 287 13.58 36.32 -15.09
N TYR A 288 12.64 36.71 -14.22
CA TYR A 288 12.86 37.46 -12.97
C TYR A 288 13.05 36.56 -11.73
N GLN A 289 12.93 35.24 -11.86
CA GLN A 289 12.91 34.29 -10.73
C GLN A 289 14.28 33.91 -10.17
N GLY A 290 15.37 34.10 -10.93
CA GLY A 290 16.74 33.83 -10.48
C GLY A 290 16.91 32.49 -9.73
N LYS A 291 17.72 32.47 -8.66
CA LYS A 291 17.92 31.30 -7.77
C LYS A 291 16.72 30.99 -6.85
N ASN A 292 15.68 31.83 -6.82
CA ASN A 292 14.58 31.77 -5.85
C ASN A 292 13.37 30.90 -6.31
N GLY A 293 13.30 30.50 -7.59
CA GLY A 293 12.27 29.59 -8.10
C GLY A 293 12.54 28.10 -7.84
N TRP A 294 13.81 27.72 -7.69
CA TRP A 294 14.26 26.33 -7.52
C TRP A 294 13.66 25.58 -6.31
N PRO A 295 13.40 26.20 -5.14
CA PRO A 295 12.76 25.52 -4.02
C PRO A 295 11.37 24.94 -4.33
N ALA A 296 10.60 25.57 -5.23
CA ALA A 296 9.25 25.12 -5.61
C ALA A 296 9.26 23.74 -6.30
N PHE A 297 10.35 23.41 -6.98
CA PHE A 297 10.55 22.12 -7.65
C PHE A 297 11.25 21.10 -6.73
N PHE A 298 12.33 21.52 -6.05
CA PHE A 298 13.13 20.61 -5.24
C PHE A 298 12.43 20.11 -3.97
N VAL A 299 11.60 20.92 -3.31
CA VAL A 299 10.89 20.49 -2.10
C VAL A 299 9.94 19.32 -2.40
N PRO A 300 9.07 19.37 -3.44
CA PRO A 300 8.30 18.21 -3.89
C PRO A 300 9.17 17.00 -4.23
N CYS A 301 10.25 17.16 -5.01
CA CYS A 301 11.13 16.05 -5.38
C CYS A 301 11.74 15.34 -4.16
N TYR A 302 12.30 16.09 -3.22
CA TYR A 302 12.92 15.52 -2.02
C TYR A 302 11.88 14.86 -1.10
N THR A 303 10.69 15.46 -0.97
CA THR A 303 9.58 14.88 -0.20
C THR A 303 9.11 13.56 -0.81
N LEU A 304 8.91 13.52 -2.13
CA LEU A 304 8.47 12.33 -2.86
C LEU A 304 9.51 11.21 -2.75
N LEU A 305 10.79 11.51 -3.02
CA LEU A 305 11.85 10.52 -2.93
C LEU A 305 12.01 9.98 -1.49
N SER A 306 11.93 10.86 -0.49
CA SER A 306 11.94 10.45 0.92
C SER A 306 10.79 9.49 1.26
N ILE A 307 9.58 9.78 0.78
CA ILE A 307 8.40 8.93 1.05
C ILE A 307 8.54 7.57 0.36
N HIS A 308 9.02 7.51 -0.88
CA HIS A 308 9.24 6.23 -1.57
C HIS A 308 10.33 5.39 -0.91
N LEU A 309 11.39 5.99 -0.39
CA LEU A 309 12.40 5.27 0.41
C LEU A 309 11.85 4.78 1.75
N ASN A 310 11.00 5.58 2.41
CA ASN A 310 10.27 5.13 3.60
C ASN A 310 9.32 3.97 3.26
N LEU A 311 8.64 4.00 2.10
CA LEU A 311 7.75 2.91 1.68
C LEU A 311 8.53 1.65 1.34
N LEU A 312 9.68 1.79 0.66
CA LEU A 312 10.58 0.69 0.37
C LEU A 312 11.12 0.03 1.65
N THR A 313 11.43 0.81 2.69
CA THR A 313 11.95 0.30 3.98
C THR A 313 10.87 -0.04 5.00
N SER A 314 9.60 0.18 4.69
CA SER A 314 8.48 0.01 5.61
C SER A 314 8.12 -1.46 5.83
N PHE A 315 7.85 -1.81 7.08
CA PHE A 315 7.32 -3.12 7.45
C PHE A 315 5.85 -3.29 7.04
N LEU A 316 5.08 -2.20 6.98
CA LEU A 316 3.72 -2.22 6.42
C LEU A 316 3.69 -2.72 4.98
N ALA A 317 4.53 -2.13 4.12
CA ALA A 317 4.62 -2.50 2.71
C ALA A 317 5.02 -3.99 2.56
N GLU A 318 5.87 -4.44 3.46
CA GLU A 318 6.31 -5.82 3.57
C GLU A 318 5.17 -6.81 3.90
N VAL A 319 4.33 -6.49 4.88
CA VAL A 319 3.16 -7.28 5.27
C VAL A 319 2.10 -7.28 4.17
N TYR A 320 1.84 -6.09 3.61
CA TYR A 320 0.87 -5.88 2.55
C TYR A 320 1.19 -6.74 1.31
N TRP A 321 2.44 -6.70 0.84
CA TRP A 321 2.90 -7.50 -0.29
C TRP A 321 2.68 -9.00 -0.07
N LEU A 322 3.12 -9.53 1.07
CA LEU A 322 3.02 -10.96 1.37
C LEU A 322 1.57 -11.44 1.44
N THR A 323 0.69 -10.62 2.02
CA THR A 323 -0.73 -10.92 2.11
C THR A 323 -1.36 -11.06 0.72
N LEU A 324 -1.05 -10.13 -0.19
CA LEU A 324 -1.57 -10.18 -1.55
C LEU A 324 -0.97 -11.32 -2.37
N SER A 325 0.32 -11.58 -2.26
CA SER A 325 0.94 -12.73 -2.92
C SER A 325 0.34 -14.05 -2.43
N ALA A 326 0.03 -14.16 -1.13
CA ALA A 326 -0.66 -15.31 -0.56
C ALA A 326 -2.09 -15.45 -1.08
N LEU A 327 -2.86 -14.35 -1.16
CA LEU A 327 -4.21 -14.34 -1.74
C LEU A 327 -4.20 -14.77 -3.22
N TRP A 328 -3.26 -14.23 -3.99
CA TRP A 328 -3.13 -14.53 -5.41
C TRP A 328 -2.87 -16.02 -5.66
N VAL A 329 -1.82 -16.58 -5.03
CA VAL A 329 -1.48 -18.01 -5.22
C VAL A 329 -2.61 -18.90 -4.72
N THR A 330 -3.28 -18.51 -3.62
CA THR A 330 -4.43 -19.25 -3.08
C THR A 330 -5.56 -19.33 -4.09
N ARG A 331 -5.98 -18.19 -4.65
CA ARG A 331 -7.05 -18.13 -5.64
C ARG A 331 -6.71 -18.99 -6.87
N ARG A 332 -5.47 -18.93 -7.35
CA ARG A 332 -5.03 -19.68 -8.53
C ARG A 332 -4.92 -21.17 -8.29
N TYR A 333 -4.34 -21.57 -7.17
CA TYR A 333 -4.26 -22.96 -6.78
C TYR A 333 -5.65 -23.59 -6.76
N PHE A 334 -6.63 -22.97 -6.07
CA PHE A 334 -7.98 -23.53 -5.99
C PHE A 334 -8.71 -23.48 -7.35
N LYS A 335 -8.51 -22.44 -8.16
CA LYS A 335 -9.04 -22.41 -9.55
C LYS A 335 -8.52 -23.61 -10.36
N THR A 336 -7.22 -23.88 -10.29
CA THR A 336 -6.63 -25.03 -10.98
C THR A 336 -7.13 -26.33 -10.36
N ARG A 337 -7.13 -26.46 -9.02
CA ARG A 337 -7.52 -27.68 -8.31
C ARG A 337 -8.93 -28.16 -8.68
N LEU A 338 -9.87 -27.24 -8.94
CA LEU A 338 -11.23 -27.55 -9.39
C LEU A 338 -11.30 -28.35 -10.70
N MET A 339 -10.24 -28.35 -11.52
CA MET A 339 -10.17 -29.14 -12.77
C MET A 339 -9.81 -30.61 -12.51
N GLY A 340 -9.32 -30.96 -11.32
CA GLY A 340 -8.76 -32.27 -11.01
C GLY A 340 -9.79 -33.33 -10.61
N PRO A 341 -9.34 -34.60 -10.55
CA PRO A 341 -10.16 -35.73 -10.12
C PRO A 341 -10.62 -35.61 -8.66
N LYS A 342 -11.77 -36.23 -8.34
CA LYS A 342 -12.36 -36.19 -6.98
C LYS A 342 -11.59 -37.06 -6.00
N GLU A 343 -10.95 -38.10 -6.51
CA GLU A 343 -10.12 -39.09 -5.82
C GLU A 343 -8.95 -38.42 -5.07
N GLU A 344 -8.51 -37.25 -5.51
CA GLU A 344 -7.47 -36.47 -4.82
C GLU A 344 -7.92 -35.90 -3.46
N ASN A 345 -9.23 -35.92 -3.19
CA ASN A 345 -9.79 -35.56 -1.89
C ASN A 345 -9.81 -36.73 -0.90
N GLU A 346 -9.42 -37.93 -1.33
CA GLU A 346 -9.30 -39.10 -0.47
C GLU A 346 -7.98 -39.07 0.30
N TRP A 347 -8.06 -39.37 1.60
CA TRP A 347 -6.90 -39.39 2.49
C TRP A 347 -6.05 -40.63 2.25
N THR A 348 -4.76 -40.43 1.96
CA THR A 348 -3.77 -41.50 1.90
C THR A 348 -2.76 -41.37 3.03
N PHE A 349 -2.06 -42.46 3.38
CA PHE A 349 -1.06 -42.47 4.44
C PHE A 349 0.02 -41.39 4.26
N GLY A 350 0.51 -41.20 3.03
CA GLY A 350 1.52 -40.19 2.70
C GLY A 350 1.08 -38.74 2.95
N GLN A 351 -0.22 -38.48 2.94
CA GLN A 351 -0.80 -37.14 3.15
C GLN A 351 -0.97 -36.78 4.64
N VAL A 352 -0.97 -37.75 5.55
CA VAL A 352 -1.14 -37.51 6.99
C VAL A 352 0.12 -36.88 7.60
N LEU A 353 1.30 -37.32 7.16
CA LEU A 353 2.58 -36.87 7.69
C LEU A 353 2.76 -35.34 7.55
N PRO A 354 2.56 -34.70 6.37
CA PRO A 354 2.62 -33.25 6.24
C PRO A 354 1.71 -32.49 7.22
N VAL A 355 0.51 -33.00 7.49
CA VAL A 355 -0.45 -32.37 8.40
C VAL A 355 0.02 -32.47 9.85
N LEU A 356 0.56 -33.63 10.26
CA LEU A 356 1.14 -33.80 11.60
C LEU A 356 2.34 -32.87 11.83
N LEU A 357 3.15 -32.61 10.79
CA LEU A 357 4.27 -31.68 10.88
C LEU A 357 3.81 -30.23 11.18
N VAL A 358 2.61 -29.82 10.76
CA VAL A 358 2.04 -28.50 11.10
C VAL A 358 1.71 -28.37 12.59
N VAL A 359 1.41 -29.48 13.27
CA VAL A 359 1.05 -29.48 14.70
C VAL A 359 2.27 -29.19 15.58
N ALA A 360 3.46 -29.64 15.20
CA ALA A 360 4.67 -29.50 16.02
C ALA A 360 5.04 -28.03 16.32
N PRO A 361 5.05 -27.09 15.35
CA PRO A 361 5.24 -25.67 15.63
C PRO A 361 4.17 -25.06 16.52
N LEU A 362 2.91 -25.51 16.42
CA LEU A 362 1.81 -25.01 17.25
C LEU A 362 1.94 -25.50 18.70
N ALA A 363 2.45 -26.71 18.92
CA ALA A 363 2.74 -27.23 20.24
C ALA A 363 3.71 -26.32 21.01
N ALA A 364 4.72 -25.75 20.35
CA ALA A 364 5.67 -24.81 20.97
C ALA A 364 4.99 -23.55 21.54
N ILE A 365 3.88 -23.10 20.95
CA ILE A 365 3.06 -22.00 21.48
C ILE A 365 2.15 -22.51 22.60
N LEU A 366 1.53 -23.68 22.43
CA LEU A 366 0.63 -24.26 23.44
C LEU A 366 1.36 -24.57 24.76
N GLU A 367 2.59 -25.04 24.70
CA GLU A 367 3.45 -25.25 25.88
C GLU A 367 3.67 -23.96 26.68
N HIS A 368 3.64 -22.80 26.02
CA HIS A 368 3.73 -21.51 26.71
C HIS A 368 2.42 -21.12 27.42
N PHE A 369 1.27 -21.48 26.85
CA PHE A 369 -0.05 -21.18 27.42
C PHE A 369 -0.53 -22.23 28.43
N LEU A 370 0.04 -23.43 28.44
CA LEU A 370 -0.23 -24.45 29.44
C LEU A 370 0.62 -24.15 30.69
N PRO A 371 0.04 -23.63 31.79
CA PRO A 371 0.78 -23.50 33.02
C PRO A 371 1.11 -24.92 33.49
N PHE A 372 2.39 -25.30 33.47
CA PHE A 372 2.82 -26.39 34.33
C PHE A 372 2.45 -25.97 35.76
N ARG A 373 1.37 -26.56 36.30
CA ARG A 373 0.96 -26.43 37.70
C ARG A 373 2.09 -27.04 38.54
N VAL A 374 3.07 -26.23 38.89
CA VAL A 374 3.84 -26.47 40.11
C VAL A 374 2.83 -26.26 41.26
N PRO A 375 2.69 -27.20 42.20
CA PRO A 375 1.79 -27.02 43.33
C PRO A 375 2.18 -25.73 44.05
N ALA A 376 1.20 -24.86 44.29
CA ALA A 376 1.40 -23.60 44.97
C ALA A 376 1.90 -23.87 46.40
N ASP A 377 3.21 -23.68 46.63
CA ASP A 377 3.70 -23.54 47.99
C ASP A 377 3.17 -22.22 48.55
N ARG A 378 2.45 -22.33 49.66
CA ARG A 378 1.51 -21.33 50.18
C ARG A 378 2.22 -20.35 51.11
N ASN A 379 3.46 -19.97 50.79
CA ASN A 379 4.22 -18.98 51.53
C ASN A 379 4.43 -17.75 50.63
N ARG A 380 3.62 -16.71 50.86
CA ARG A 380 3.91 -15.35 50.37
C ARG A 380 5.17 -14.85 51.07
N GLN A 381 6.34 -15.18 50.52
CA GLN A 381 7.57 -14.48 50.88
C GLN A 381 7.47 -13.03 50.38
N PRO A 382 7.91 -12.04 51.18
CA PRO A 382 8.06 -10.67 50.68
C PRO A 382 9.00 -10.69 49.47
N LEU A 383 8.68 -9.86 48.47
CA LEU A 383 9.41 -9.75 47.22
C LEU A 383 10.92 -9.69 47.51
N SER A 384 11.71 -10.65 46.99
CA SER A 384 13.14 -10.73 47.31
C SER A 384 13.83 -9.40 46.98
N PRO A 385 14.90 -9.01 47.71
CA PRO A 385 15.63 -7.77 47.43
C PRO A 385 16.14 -7.72 45.98
N ILE A 386 16.36 -8.87 45.34
CA ILE A 386 16.71 -9.00 43.93
C ILE A 386 15.51 -8.64 43.03
N ALA A 387 14.31 -9.14 43.34
CA ALA A 387 13.09 -8.80 42.58
C ALA A 387 12.72 -7.32 42.72
N LEU A 388 12.95 -6.72 43.89
CA LEU A 388 12.79 -5.27 44.10
C LEU A 388 13.84 -4.46 43.33
N ALA A 389 15.08 -4.95 43.26
CA ALA A 389 16.12 -4.34 42.45
C ALA A 389 15.80 -4.42 40.95
N ILE A 390 15.27 -5.55 40.48
CA ILE A 390 14.79 -5.74 39.10
C ILE A 390 13.63 -4.79 38.80
N LEU A 391 12.65 -4.65 39.70
CA LEU A 391 11.56 -3.69 39.53
C LEU A 391 12.06 -2.24 39.47
N ARG A 392 12.96 -1.84 40.37
CA ARG A 392 13.56 -0.49 40.31
C ARG A 392 14.38 -0.27 39.05
N GLN A 393 15.01 -1.31 38.52
CA GLN A 393 15.76 -1.24 37.28
C GLN A 393 14.84 -1.17 36.07
N LEU A 394 13.68 -1.83 36.10
CA LEU A 394 12.61 -1.68 35.12
C LEU A 394 12.00 -0.28 35.17
N GLU A 395 11.71 0.24 36.36
CA GLU A 395 11.17 1.59 36.59
C GLU A 395 12.17 2.68 36.15
N ARG A 396 13.48 2.45 36.35
CA ARG A 396 14.55 3.31 35.84
C ARG A 396 14.70 3.23 34.32
N ASN A 397 14.48 2.06 33.72
CA ASN A 397 14.46 1.91 32.25
C ASN A 397 13.21 2.56 31.62
N GLU A 398 12.05 2.51 32.29
CA GLU A 398 10.86 3.28 31.88
C GLU A 398 11.08 4.79 32.04
N ALA A 399 11.82 5.24 33.05
CA ALA A 399 12.21 6.65 33.19
C ALA A 399 13.23 7.11 32.12
N GLN A 400 13.95 6.16 31.48
CA GLN A 400 14.87 6.44 30.37
C GLN A 400 14.15 6.46 29.00
N ASP A 401 12.87 6.03 28.93
CA ASP A 401 12.01 6.11 27.72
C ASP A 401 11.61 7.56 27.35
N ASP A 402 12.02 8.59 28.11
CA ASP A 402 11.75 10.00 27.78
C ASP A 402 12.72 10.58 26.71
N VAL A 403 13.69 9.78 26.25
CA VAL A 403 14.54 10.13 25.10
C VAL A 403 13.76 9.88 23.81
N ARG A 404 12.95 10.86 23.43
CA ARG A 404 12.12 10.83 22.23
C ARG A 404 12.98 10.81 20.96
N VAL A 405 12.68 9.91 20.04
CA VAL A 405 13.35 9.88 18.73
C VAL A 405 13.07 11.17 17.96
N ASP A 406 14.11 11.78 17.39
CA ASP A 406 14.04 13.02 16.60
C ASP A 406 13.39 12.77 15.23
N MET A 407 12.08 12.49 15.24
CA MET A 407 11.24 12.55 14.06
C MET A 407 10.66 13.95 13.92
N ASP A 408 10.70 14.49 12.70
CA ASP A 408 10.00 15.72 12.34
C ASP A 408 8.48 15.49 12.35
N HIS A 409 7.90 15.46 13.54
CA HIS A 409 6.48 15.26 13.79
C HIS A 409 5.65 16.34 13.08
N GLN A 410 6.23 17.52 12.81
CA GLN A 410 5.55 18.58 12.08
C GLN A 410 5.44 18.24 10.58
N LEU A 411 6.49 17.69 9.97
CA LEU A 411 6.45 17.21 8.59
C LEU A 411 5.51 16.02 8.43
N ILE A 412 5.60 15.02 9.32
CA ILE A 412 4.78 13.81 9.27
C ILE A 412 3.28 14.13 9.39
N HIS A 413 2.93 15.14 10.19
CA HIS A 413 1.55 15.61 10.32
C HIS A 413 1.15 16.67 9.30
N SER A 414 2.05 17.07 8.40
CA SER A 414 1.73 18.01 7.33
C SER A 414 0.72 17.40 6.35
N ALA A 415 -0.11 18.25 5.74
CA ALA A 415 -1.05 17.81 4.74
C ALA A 415 -0.34 17.28 3.47
N ALA A 416 0.82 17.85 3.14
CA ALA A 416 1.65 17.40 2.02
C ALA A 416 2.04 15.93 2.20
N TYR A 417 2.70 15.61 3.31
CA TYR A 417 3.15 14.24 3.60
C TYR A 417 1.99 13.22 3.60
N ARG A 418 0.89 13.54 4.29
CA ARG A 418 -0.27 12.64 4.38
C ARG A 418 -0.91 12.35 3.04
N GLY A 419 -1.10 13.37 2.19
CA GLY A 419 -1.72 13.14 0.88
C GLY A 419 -0.80 12.39 -0.09
N VAL A 420 0.53 12.62 -0.06
CA VAL A 420 1.46 11.77 -0.85
C VAL A 420 1.41 10.34 -0.37
N PHE A 421 1.48 10.11 0.95
CA PHE A 421 1.40 8.76 1.51
C PHE A 421 0.12 8.04 1.06
N LEU A 422 -1.03 8.72 1.06
CA LEU A 422 -2.30 8.14 0.62
C LEU A 422 -2.33 7.85 -0.89
N LEU A 423 -1.88 8.79 -1.72
CA LEU A 423 -1.78 8.59 -3.17
C LEU A 423 -0.83 7.42 -3.50
N ALA A 424 0.32 7.34 -2.82
CA ALA A 424 1.24 6.22 -2.96
C ALA A 424 0.61 4.91 -2.49
N ALA A 425 -0.11 4.90 -1.37
CA ALA A 425 -0.79 3.71 -0.86
C ALA A 425 -1.85 3.22 -1.85
N VAL A 426 -2.61 4.12 -2.48
CA VAL A 426 -3.61 3.77 -3.50
C VAL A 426 -2.96 3.14 -4.72
N ALA A 427 -1.88 3.73 -5.24
CA ALA A 427 -1.12 3.15 -6.35
C ALA A 427 -0.60 1.73 -6.04
N TYR A 428 -0.17 1.48 -4.80
CA TYR A 428 0.23 0.15 -4.34
C TYR A 428 -0.96 -0.82 -4.21
N ILE A 429 -2.13 -0.33 -3.78
CA ILE A 429 -3.41 -1.06 -3.75
C ILE A 429 -3.84 -1.48 -5.16
N GLU A 430 -3.84 -0.55 -6.10
CA GLU A 430 -4.13 -0.76 -7.51
C GLU A 430 -3.24 -1.86 -8.11
N ILE A 431 -1.91 -1.74 -7.99
CA ILE A 431 -0.98 -2.79 -8.42
C ILE A 431 -1.28 -4.12 -7.75
N GLY A 432 -1.53 -4.10 -6.44
CA GLY A 432 -1.84 -5.30 -5.69
C GLY A 432 -3.07 -6.04 -6.21
N ILE A 433 -4.14 -5.30 -6.50
CA ILE A 433 -5.37 -5.82 -7.10
C ILE A 433 -5.10 -6.39 -8.49
N PHE A 434 -4.34 -5.68 -9.34
CA PHE A 434 -3.97 -6.19 -10.66
C PHE A 434 -3.25 -7.53 -10.60
N PHE A 435 -2.28 -7.68 -9.69
CA PHE A 435 -1.61 -8.96 -9.50
C PHE A 435 -2.59 -10.03 -9.01
N VAL A 436 -3.48 -9.74 -8.05
CA VAL A 436 -4.43 -10.73 -7.49
C VAL A 436 -5.53 -11.12 -8.50
N ALA A 437 -6.00 -10.19 -9.32
CA ALA A 437 -7.15 -10.34 -10.20
C ALA A 437 -6.84 -10.98 -11.57
N ASP A 438 -5.58 -11.38 -11.83
CA ASP A 438 -4.97 -11.88 -13.09
C ASP A 438 -5.81 -12.95 -13.85
N GLN A 439 -6.92 -12.51 -14.48
CA GLN A 439 -7.85 -13.24 -15.34
C GLN A 439 -8.24 -12.48 -16.62
N SER A 440 -7.57 -11.38 -16.97
CA SER A 440 -7.80 -10.68 -18.26
C SER A 440 -6.99 -11.32 -19.39
N PRO A 441 -7.59 -11.77 -20.50
CA PRO A 441 -6.85 -12.06 -21.72
C PRO A 441 -6.10 -10.82 -22.28
N GLY A 442 -5.05 -11.04 -23.08
CA GLY A 442 -4.37 -10.00 -23.90
C GLY A 442 -3.22 -9.21 -23.23
N ILE A 443 -1.96 -9.54 -23.58
CA ILE A 443 -0.74 -9.05 -22.89
C ILE A 443 -0.37 -7.57 -23.13
N GLN A 444 -0.51 -7.01 -24.34
CA GLN A 444 0.38 -5.88 -24.68
C GLN A 444 -0.08 -4.50 -24.18
N GLU A 445 -1.37 -4.26 -23.98
CA GLU A 445 -1.87 -2.95 -23.56
C GLU A 445 -1.95 -2.75 -22.04
N PRO A 446 -2.50 -3.67 -21.23
CA PRO A 446 -2.76 -3.38 -19.82
C PRO A 446 -1.49 -3.32 -18.98
N LEU A 447 -0.49 -4.20 -19.23
CA LEU A 447 0.77 -4.19 -18.47
C LEU A 447 1.58 -2.91 -18.71
N ILE A 448 1.73 -2.49 -19.97
CA ILE A 448 2.48 -1.27 -20.31
C ILE A 448 1.74 -0.05 -19.79
N ARG A 449 0.41 0.01 -19.99
CA ARG A 449 -0.42 1.11 -19.49
C ARG A 449 -0.38 1.22 -17.98
N LEU A 450 -0.49 0.09 -17.26
CA LEU A 450 -0.37 0.05 -15.81
C LEU A 450 1.05 0.40 -15.34
N GLY A 451 2.08 -0.06 -16.06
CA GLY A 451 3.47 0.30 -15.80
C GLY A 451 3.69 1.81 -15.92
N VAL A 452 3.19 2.43 -16.99
CA VAL A 452 3.22 3.89 -17.18
C VAL A 452 2.41 4.59 -16.08
N ALA A 453 1.22 4.09 -15.75
CA ALA A 453 0.39 4.66 -14.70
C ALA A 453 1.10 4.63 -13.34
N PHE A 454 1.76 3.52 -12.99
CA PHE A 454 2.44 3.37 -11.71
C PHE A 454 3.79 4.09 -11.63
N PHE A 455 4.63 4.00 -12.66
CA PHE A 455 5.99 4.57 -12.63
C PHE A 455 6.06 6.03 -13.06
N ILE A 456 5.09 6.53 -13.82
CA ILE A 456 5.11 7.90 -14.36
C ILE A 456 3.95 8.74 -13.81
N LEU A 457 2.70 8.32 -14.06
CA LEU A 457 1.53 9.12 -13.70
C LEU A 457 1.38 9.27 -12.18
N ASN A 458 1.48 8.19 -11.42
CA ASN A 458 1.30 8.21 -9.98
C ASN A 458 2.34 9.09 -9.25
N PRO A 459 3.65 9.01 -9.56
CA PRO A 459 4.63 9.95 -9.05
C PRO A 459 4.37 11.41 -9.47
N LEU A 460 3.86 11.64 -10.69
CA LEU A 460 3.48 12.97 -11.14
C LEU A 460 2.29 13.54 -10.33
N LEU A 461 1.27 12.72 -10.07
CA LEU A 461 0.13 13.07 -9.21
C LEU A 461 0.60 13.42 -7.79
N GLN A 462 1.50 12.62 -7.23
CA GLN A 462 2.10 12.88 -5.92
C GLN A 462 2.94 14.16 -5.91
N PHE A 463 3.74 14.41 -6.94
CA PHE A 463 4.52 15.64 -7.08
C PHE A 463 3.60 16.87 -7.11
N LEU A 464 2.55 16.83 -7.94
CA LEU A 464 1.58 17.91 -8.05
C LEU A 464 0.83 18.14 -6.75
N TRP A 465 0.50 17.07 -6.02
CA TRP A 465 -0.08 17.20 -4.69
C TRP A 465 0.85 17.94 -3.72
N VAL A 466 2.14 17.56 -3.64
CA VAL A 466 3.08 18.25 -2.74
C VAL A 466 3.20 19.71 -3.12
N PHE A 467 3.38 19.99 -4.42
CA PHE A 467 3.43 21.34 -4.95
C PHE A 467 2.21 22.15 -4.47
N CYS A 468 1.00 21.66 -4.75
CA CYS A 468 -0.27 22.25 -4.34
C CYS A 468 -0.40 22.43 -2.81
N ALA A 469 0.00 21.42 -2.03
CA ALA A 469 -0.11 21.42 -0.58
C ALA A 469 0.84 22.43 0.10
N ILE A 470 2.01 22.69 -0.49
CA ILE A 470 2.93 23.73 -0.05
C ILE A 470 2.26 25.10 -0.18
N TYR A 471 1.69 25.45 -1.34
CA TYR A 471 0.96 26.72 -1.51
C TYR A 471 -0.21 26.84 -0.54
N ALA A 472 -0.96 25.75 -0.34
CA ALA A 472 -2.04 25.73 0.63
C ALA A 472 -1.58 25.93 2.08
N SER A 473 -0.32 25.62 2.40
CA SER A 473 0.22 25.78 3.75
C SER A 473 0.34 27.25 4.18
N HIS A 474 0.54 28.17 3.23
CA HIS A 474 0.65 29.61 3.43
C HIS A 474 -0.69 30.34 3.57
N MET A 475 -1.83 29.68 3.30
CA MET A 475 -3.15 30.25 3.58
C MET A 475 -3.51 30.13 5.07
N LYS A 476 -4.33 31.04 5.61
CA LYS A 476 -4.81 30.94 7.00
C LYS A 476 -5.43 29.56 7.30
N ARG A 477 -5.01 28.92 8.41
CA ARG A 477 -5.47 27.57 8.80
C ARG A 477 -6.99 27.45 8.98
N ARG A 478 -7.65 28.55 9.38
CA ARG A 478 -9.12 28.64 9.56
C ARG A 478 -9.88 29.02 8.28
N SER A 479 -9.18 29.33 7.18
CA SER A 479 -9.82 29.69 5.92
C SER A 479 -10.60 28.49 5.37
N VAL A 480 -11.89 28.69 5.10
CA VAL A 480 -12.75 27.69 4.45
C VAL A 480 -12.19 27.39 3.06
N ILE A 481 -11.78 28.43 2.32
CA ILE A 481 -11.17 28.33 0.98
C ILE A 481 -9.97 27.39 0.98
N ARG A 482 -9.09 27.49 1.98
CA ARG A 482 -7.95 26.57 2.14
C ARG A 482 -8.38 25.10 2.27
N LYS A 483 -9.40 24.83 3.08
CA LYS A 483 -9.89 23.45 3.32
C LYS A 483 -10.56 22.87 2.08
N THR A 484 -11.41 23.67 1.44
CA THR A 484 -12.19 23.35 0.24
C THR A 484 -11.26 23.07 -0.94
N ALA A 485 -10.39 24.04 -1.32
CA ALA A 485 -9.47 23.88 -2.44
C ALA A 485 -8.53 22.68 -2.26
N ARG A 486 -7.99 22.47 -1.05
CA ARG A 486 -7.13 21.32 -0.76
C ARG A 486 -7.87 19.98 -0.91
N THR A 487 -9.12 19.89 -0.48
CA THR A 487 -9.89 18.64 -0.56
C THR A 487 -10.24 18.32 -2.01
N MET A 488 -10.60 19.34 -2.80
CA MET A 488 -10.88 19.19 -4.23
C MET A 488 -9.65 18.75 -5.01
N THR A 489 -8.50 19.41 -4.80
CA THR A 489 -7.26 19.00 -5.46
C THR A 489 -6.90 17.56 -5.12
N PHE A 490 -7.02 17.16 -3.85
CA PHE A 490 -6.75 15.78 -3.46
C PHE A 490 -7.71 14.79 -4.13
N GLY A 491 -9.02 15.08 -4.10
CA GLY A 491 -10.05 14.25 -4.73
C GLY A 491 -9.83 14.09 -6.23
N ALA A 492 -9.55 15.18 -6.94
CA ALA A 492 -9.28 15.15 -8.38
C ALA A 492 -8.06 14.26 -8.72
N LEU A 493 -6.94 14.42 -7.98
CA LEU A 493 -5.74 13.59 -8.21
C LEU A 493 -5.99 12.11 -7.93
N MET A 494 -6.72 11.80 -6.86
CA MET A 494 -7.12 10.43 -6.52
C MET A 494 -8.03 9.81 -7.59
N SER A 495 -8.99 10.57 -8.09
CA SER A 495 -9.90 10.12 -9.16
C SER A 495 -9.15 9.85 -10.46
N VAL A 496 -8.13 10.65 -10.80
CA VAL A 496 -7.27 10.40 -11.97
C VAL A 496 -6.50 9.08 -11.81
N SER A 497 -5.93 8.81 -10.64
CA SER A 497 -5.26 7.52 -10.35
C SER A 497 -6.20 6.34 -10.54
N ALA A 498 -7.34 6.36 -9.84
CA ALA A 498 -8.30 5.26 -9.86
C ALA A 498 -8.88 5.05 -11.27
N ASN A 499 -9.16 6.13 -12.00
CA ASN A 499 -9.65 6.05 -13.37
C ASN A 499 -8.66 5.33 -14.31
N GLU A 500 -7.40 5.76 -14.33
CA GLU A 500 -6.41 5.14 -15.22
C GLU A 500 -6.18 3.67 -14.88
N PHE A 501 -6.24 3.32 -13.59
CA PHE A 501 -6.21 1.93 -13.17
C PHE A 501 -7.41 1.12 -13.70
N LEU A 502 -8.63 1.64 -13.51
CA LEU A 502 -9.86 0.97 -13.94
C LEU A 502 -9.95 0.81 -15.47
N LEU A 503 -9.46 1.79 -16.21
CA LEU A 503 -9.36 1.71 -17.67
C LEU A 503 -8.28 0.72 -18.13
N ALA A 504 -7.20 0.54 -17.36
CA ALA A 504 -6.22 -0.50 -17.64
C ALA A 504 -6.81 -1.91 -17.45
N LEU A 505 -7.86 -2.07 -16.64
CA LEU A 505 -8.54 -3.35 -16.43
C LEU A 505 -9.67 -3.63 -17.43
N LYS A 506 -10.20 -2.62 -18.13
CA LYS A 506 -11.33 -2.76 -19.06
C LYS A 506 -10.81 -3.18 -20.43
N GLU A 507 -10.99 -4.45 -20.77
CA GLU A 507 -10.65 -5.03 -22.07
C GLU A 507 -11.74 -4.72 -23.12
N GLY A 508 -11.36 -4.50 -24.38
CA GLY A 508 -12.24 -4.82 -25.52
C GLY A 508 -13.32 -3.82 -25.97
N SER A 509 -13.23 -2.52 -25.63
CA SER A 509 -14.01 -1.52 -26.38
C SER A 509 -13.38 -1.35 -27.76
N SER A 510 -14.13 -1.68 -28.82
CA SER A 510 -13.81 -1.44 -30.23
C SER A 510 -13.40 0.02 -30.53
N ASP A 511 -13.66 0.95 -29.62
CA ASP A 511 -13.40 2.36 -29.80
C ASP A 511 -12.00 2.76 -29.30
N LYS A 512 -11.03 2.84 -30.23
CA LYS A 512 -9.65 3.34 -30.04
C LYS A 512 -9.56 4.76 -29.44
N ARG A 513 -10.70 5.42 -29.25
CA ARG A 513 -10.85 6.78 -28.75
C ARG A 513 -10.87 6.90 -27.22
N GLU A 514 -11.39 5.90 -26.48
CA GLU A 514 -11.46 5.90 -24.99
C GLU A 514 -10.11 6.24 -24.29
N PRO A 515 -8.94 5.65 -24.66
CA PRO A 515 -7.67 5.94 -23.97
C PRO A 515 -7.14 7.36 -24.22
N VAL A 516 -7.39 7.93 -25.39
CA VAL A 516 -6.96 9.30 -25.74
C VAL A 516 -7.73 10.31 -24.88
N TYR A 517 -9.03 10.11 -24.70
CA TYR A 517 -9.88 11.01 -23.92
C TYR A 517 -9.64 10.90 -22.42
N SER A 518 -9.35 9.72 -21.88
CA SER A 518 -8.92 9.58 -20.50
C SER A 518 -7.61 10.34 -20.23
N THR A 519 -6.64 10.19 -21.14
CA THR A 519 -5.37 10.92 -21.06
C THR A 519 -5.58 12.43 -21.12
N LEU A 520 -6.48 12.91 -22.00
CA LEU A 520 -6.86 14.32 -22.10
C LEU A 520 -7.55 14.82 -20.82
N THR A 521 -8.44 14.02 -20.24
CA THR A 521 -9.17 14.33 -19.00
C THR A 521 -8.23 14.39 -17.80
N ALA A 522 -7.28 13.45 -17.70
CA ALA A 522 -6.20 13.49 -16.73
C ALA A 522 -5.37 14.76 -16.92
N TYR A 523 -4.99 15.10 -18.15
CA TYR A 523 -4.25 16.34 -18.46
C TYR A 523 -4.99 17.61 -18.04
N ILE A 524 -6.31 17.67 -18.27
CA ILE A 524 -7.17 18.79 -17.84
C ILE A 524 -7.17 18.90 -16.30
N ALA A 525 -7.38 17.80 -15.58
CA ALA A 525 -7.37 17.79 -14.11
C ALA A 525 -6.00 18.18 -13.52
N LEU A 526 -4.91 17.72 -14.16
CA LEU A 526 -3.52 18.06 -13.82
C LEU A 526 -3.23 19.55 -14.07
N SER A 527 -3.75 20.11 -15.16
CA SER A 527 -3.53 21.51 -15.55
C SER A 527 -4.37 22.49 -14.72
N PHE A 528 -5.54 22.09 -14.24
CA PHE A 528 -6.45 22.95 -13.48
C PHE A 528 -6.08 23.09 -11.99
N SER A 529 -5.49 22.04 -11.41
CA SER A 529 -5.23 21.95 -9.97
C SER A 529 -4.27 23.04 -9.42
N PRO A 530 -3.11 23.31 -10.05
CA PRO A 530 -2.20 24.36 -9.56
C PRO A 530 -2.76 25.79 -9.69
N PRO A 531 -3.35 26.22 -10.83
CA PRO A 531 -3.96 27.54 -10.96
C PRO A 531 -5.07 27.82 -9.93
N LEU A 532 -5.93 26.83 -9.63
CA LEU A 532 -6.99 26.97 -8.64
C LEU A 532 -6.44 27.32 -7.25
N LEU A 533 -5.36 26.67 -6.83
CA LEU A 533 -4.74 26.91 -5.53
C LEU A 533 -3.95 28.21 -5.48
N VAL A 534 -3.30 28.59 -6.58
CA VAL A 534 -2.63 29.90 -6.69
C VAL A 534 -3.66 31.04 -6.62
N ALA A 535 -4.78 30.93 -7.35
CA ALA A 535 -5.88 31.88 -7.28
C ALA A 535 -6.46 31.97 -5.85
N SER A 536 -6.65 30.83 -5.19
CA SER A 536 -7.11 30.75 -3.80
C SER A 536 -6.14 31.43 -2.81
N LEU A 537 -4.84 31.25 -3.00
CA LEU A 537 -3.81 31.90 -2.17
C LEU A 537 -3.79 33.41 -2.38
N SER A 538 -3.87 33.86 -3.64
CA SER A 538 -3.96 35.29 -4.00
C SER A 538 -5.16 35.92 -3.30
N HIS A 539 -6.34 35.29 -3.40
CA HIS A 539 -7.55 35.75 -2.74
C HIS A 539 -7.40 35.81 -1.21
N ASN A 540 -6.83 34.77 -0.57
CA ASN A 540 -6.62 34.76 0.87
C ASN A 540 -5.69 35.90 1.33
N ARG A 541 -4.65 36.25 0.56
CA ARG A 541 -3.77 37.39 0.89
C ARG A 541 -4.44 38.74 0.63
N THR A 542 -5.27 38.87 -0.39
CA THR A 542 -6.09 40.08 -0.62
C THR A 542 -7.00 40.36 0.58
N LEU A 543 -7.65 39.32 1.12
CA LEU A 543 -8.44 39.43 2.36
C LEU A 543 -7.60 39.84 3.58
N GLU A 544 -6.30 39.52 3.61
CA GLU A 544 -5.39 39.89 4.70
C GLU A 544 -4.86 41.33 4.59
N ARG A 545 -4.55 41.78 3.37
CA ARG A 545 -3.89 43.08 3.14
C ARG A 545 -4.83 44.26 3.31
N ASN A 546 -6.12 44.08 3.04
CA ASN A 546 -7.09 45.16 2.92
C ASN A 546 -8.17 45.14 4.02
N SER A 547 -7.77 45.06 5.31
CA SER A 547 -8.68 45.47 6.40
C SER A 547 -8.96 46.99 6.41
N LYS A 548 -8.30 47.78 5.55
CA LYS A 548 -8.40 49.26 5.53
C LYS A 548 -8.38 49.96 4.14
N GLY A 549 -8.64 49.28 3.01
CA GLY A 549 -8.48 49.87 1.64
C GLY A 549 -9.52 49.43 0.59
N PRO A 550 -9.56 50.07 -0.62
CA PRO A 550 -10.65 49.93 -1.59
C PRO A 550 -10.75 48.51 -2.17
N TYR A 551 -11.75 47.79 -1.67
CA TYR A 551 -11.95 46.35 -1.77
C TYR A 551 -12.31 45.82 -3.18
N LEU A 552 -12.80 46.67 -4.07
CA LEU A 552 -13.49 46.26 -5.31
C LEU A 552 -12.56 45.77 -6.42
N LYS A 553 -11.37 46.37 -6.57
CA LYS A 553 -10.47 46.08 -7.72
C LYS A 553 -9.79 44.71 -7.61
N ASP A 554 -9.24 44.39 -6.44
CA ASP A 554 -8.56 43.11 -6.21
C ASP A 554 -9.57 41.94 -6.13
N MET A 555 -10.79 42.23 -5.67
CA MET A 555 -11.91 41.28 -5.66
C MET A 555 -12.38 40.97 -7.08
N PHE A 556 -12.53 42.00 -7.94
CA PHE A 556 -12.86 41.82 -9.36
C PHE A 556 -11.79 40.96 -10.07
N LEU A 557 -10.51 41.19 -9.78
CA LEU A 557 -9.42 40.38 -10.32
C LEU A 557 -9.50 38.90 -9.86
N CYS A 558 -9.87 38.65 -8.60
CA CYS A 558 -10.10 37.30 -8.10
C CYS A 558 -11.31 36.64 -8.79
N PHE A 559 -12.46 37.31 -8.85
CA PHE A 559 -13.65 36.79 -9.54
C PHE A 559 -13.39 36.55 -11.03
N LEU A 560 -12.61 37.41 -11.69
CA LEU A 560 -12.19 37.22 -13.06
C LEU A 560 -11.27 36.00 -13.21
N SER A 561 -10.34 35.78 -12.27
CA SER A 561 -9.48 34.59 -12.28
C SER A 561 -10.25 33.29 -12.06
N PHE A 562 -11.20 33.26 -11.11
CA PHE A 562 -12.07 32.11 -10.87
C PHE A 562 -13.06 31.92 -12.03
N GLY A 563 -13.62 33.00 -12.57
CA GLY A 563 -14.50 32.97 -13.73
C GLY A 563 -13.80 32.47 -15.00
N LEU A 564 -12.53 32.87 -15.21
CA LEU A 564 -11.71 32.36 -16.30
C LEU A 564 -11.36 30.89 -16.11
N LEU A 565 -11.06 30.47 -14.87
CA LEU A 565 -10.86 29.06 -14.54
C LEU A 565 -12.12 28.21 -14.80
N ILE A 566 -13.30 28.73 -14.46
CA ILE A 566 -14.60 28.10 -14.76
C ILE A 566 -14.83 28.04 -16.26
N LEU A 567 -14.58 29.12 -16.98
CA LEU A 567 -14.77 29.19 -18.43
C LEU A 567 -13.83 28.22 -19.14
N ILE A 568 -12.56 28.14 -18.72
CA ILE A 568 -11.59 27.17 -19.24
C ILE A 568 -12.04 25.74 -18.92
N SER A 569 -12.49 25.47 -17.69
CA SER A 569 -13.00 24.14 -17.31
C SER A 569 -14.23 23.76 -18.13
N PHE A 570 -15.14 24.71 -18.35
CA PHE A 570 -16.35 24.53 -19.14
C PHE A 570 -16.03 24.33 -20.63
N LEU A 571 -15.12 25.13 -21.20
CA LEU A 571 -14.64 24.96 -22.59
C LEU A 571 -13.96 23.62 -22.79
N MET A 572 -13.07 23.22 -21.87
CA MET A 572 -12.38 21.92 -21.89
C MET A 572 -13.32 20.74 -21.65
N SER A 573 -14.44 20.95 -20.94
CA SER A 573 -15.49 19.93 -20.75
C SER A 573 -16.46 19.90 -21.92
N SER A 574 -16.70 21.03 -22.59
CA SER A 574 -17.61 21.13 -23.74
C SER A 574 -17.07 20.38 -24.96
N THR A 575 -15.75 20.30 -25.13
CA THR A 575 -15.09 19.46 -26.14
C THR A 575 -15.21 17.95 -25.87
N LEU A 576 -15.66 17.56 -24.67
CA LEU A 576 -15.87 16.18 -24.23
C LEU A 576 -17.37 15.82 -24.11
N LEU A 577 -18.27 16.81 -24.26
CA LEU A 577 -19.72 16.67 -24.02
C LEU A 577 -20.45 15.86 -25.10
N ASP A 578 -19.90 15.78 -26.31
CA ASP A 578 -20.48 15.01 -27.42
C ASP A 578 -20.54 13.50 -27.17
N PHE A 579 -19.89 13.01 -26.11
CA PHE A 579 -19.68 11.58 -25.85
C PHE A 579 -20.30 11.09 -24.54
N VAL A 580 -20.80 11.98 -23.67
CA VAL A 580 -21.36 11.62 -22.37
C VAL A 580 -22.87 11.85 -22.37
N HIS A 581 -23.65 10.87 -21.91
CA HIS A 581 -25.09 11.07 -21.74
C HIS A 581 -25.37 12.17 -20.71
N ILE A 582 -26.09 13.23 -21.13
CA ILE A 582 -26.42 14.39 -20.29
C ILE A 582 -27.06 13.99 -18.95
N VAL A 583 -27.91 12.95 -18.96
CA VAL A 583 -28.56 12.41 -17.76
C VAL A 583 -27.53 11.87 -16.77
N GLU A 584 -26.55 11.14 -17.26
CA GLU A 584 -25.48 10.55 -16.46
C GLU A 584 -24.54 11.60 -15.88
N LEU A 585 -24.15 12.60 -16.68
CA LEU A 585 -23.38 13.75 -16.22
C LEU A 585 -24.14 14.52 -15.11
N THR A 586 -25.44 14.74 -15.30
CA THR A 586 -26.27 15.47 -14.33
C THR A 586 -26.40 14.71 -13.01
N CYS A 587 -26.64 13.39 -13.06
CA CYS A 587 -26.70 12.54 -11.88
C CYS A 587 -25.36 12.55 -11.11
N ASN A 588 -24.23 12.46 -11.81
CA ASN A 588 -22.91 12.51 -11.18
C ASN A 588 -22.62 13.87 -10.53
N ILE A 589 -22.94 14.98 -11.20
CA ILE A 589 -22.80 16.33 -10.63
C ILE A 589 -23.61 16.46 -9.34
N VAL A 590 -24.89 16.03 -9.36
CA VAL A 590 -25.77 16.10 -8.19
C VAL A 590 -25.25 15.23 -7.04
N ALA A 591 -24.78 14.01 -7.33
CA ALA A 591 -24.20 13.12 -6.34
C ALA A 591 -22.95 13.73 -5.68
N TRP A 592 -22.05 14.31 -6.46
CA TRP A 592 -20.85 14.98 -5.95
C TRP A 592 -21.16 16.23 -5.14
N LEU A 593 -22.08 17.08 -5.61
CA LEU A 593 -22.53 18.25 -4.85
C LEU A 593 -23.17 17.84 -3.52
N GLY A 594 -24.00 16.79 -3.51
CA GLY A 594 -24.63 16.25 -2.31
C GLY A 594 -23.60 15.66 -1.34
N LEU A 595 -22.60 14.94 -1.85
CA LEU A 595 -21.50 14.42 -1.06
C LEU A 595 -20.67 15.55 -0.44
N GLU A 596 -20.32 16.58 -1.22
CA GLU A 596 -19.57 17.74 -0.74
C GLU A 596 -20.36 18.56 0.28
N LEU A 597 -21.69 18.65 0.13
CA LEU A 597 -22.57 19.28 1.12
C LEU A 597 -22.60 18.47 2.43
N ALA A 598 -22.79 17.15 2.34
CA ALA A 598 -22.75 16.26 3.50
C ALA A 598 -21.38 16.34 4.19
N TRP A 599 -20.32 16.43 3.41
CA TRP A 599 -18.94 16.63 3.85
C TRP A 599 -18.77 17.95 4.62
N TYR A 600 -19.24 19.06 4.05
CA TYR A 600 -19.21 20.37 4.69
C TYR A 600 -20.00 20.40 6.00
N CYS A 601 -21.20 19.83 6.02
CA CYS A 601 -22.04 19.67 7.22
C CYS A 601 -21.34 18.83 8.29
N PHE A 602 -20.69 17.75 7.89
CA PHE A 602 -19.90 16.92 8.80
C PHE A 602 -18.71 17.68 9.40
N GLU A 603 -18.00 18.48 8.60
CA GLU A 603 -16.92 19.33 9.10
C GLU A 603 -17.40 20.36 10.13
N LEU A 604 -18.55 20.99 9.88
CA LEU A 604 -19.18 21.92 10.83
C LEU A 604 -19.55 21.22 12.15
N LEU A 605 -20.05 19.99 12.07
CA LEU A 605 -20.33 19.18 13.26
C LEU A 605 -19.06 18.84 14.04
N VAL A 606 -18.00 18.39 13.36
CA VAL A 606 -16.70 18.09 13.99
C VAL A 606 -16.11 19.31 14.69
N GLU A 607 -16.20 20.50 14.07
CA GLU A 607 -15.74 21.76 14.65
C GLU A 607 -16.57 22.14 15.89
N LYS A 608 -17.90 21.93 15.85
CA LYS A 608 -18.81 22.17 16.98
C LYS A 608 -18.55 21.22 18.16
N PHE A 609 -18.28 19.94 17.89
CA PHE A 609 -18.09 18.93 18.93
C PHE A 609 -16.65 18.84 19.47
N LYS A 610 -15.73 19.74 19.04
CA LYS A 610 -14.29 19.71 19.42
C LYS A 610 -13.65 18.32 19.24
N ILE A 611 -14.19 17.49 18.35
CA ILE A 611 -13.60 16.19 18.02
C ILE A 611 -12.22 16.48 17.45
N ALA A 612 -11.17 15.89 18.03
CA ALA A 612 -9.81 16.27 17.73
C ALA A 612 -9.58 16.27 16.20
N LEU A 613 -9.14 17.42 15.67
CA LEU A 613 -8.86 17.70 14.25
C LEU A 613 -8.05 16.60 13.53
N LYS A 614 -7.36 15.76 14.30
CA LYS A 614 -6.61 14.58 13.88
C LYS A 614 -7.51 13.49 13.26
N TRP A 615 -8.70 13.25 13.81
CA TRP A 615 -9.64 12.22 13.32
C TRP A 615 -10.37 12.61 12.04
N ALA A 616 -10.63 13.91 11.88
CA ALA A 616 -11.30 14.43 10.71
C ALA A 616 -10.57 14.04 9.42
N ALA A 617 -9.22 14.01 9.42
CA ALA A 617 -8.42 13.63 8.26
C ALA A 617 -8.55 12.14 7.89
N TYR A 618 -8.45 11.24 8.88
CA TYR A 618 -8.59 9.79 8.65
C TYR A 618 -10.00 9.43 8.22
N LEU A 619 -11.02 10.07 8.78
CA LEU A 619 -12.40 9.85 8.37
C LEU A 619 -12.64 10.28 6.92
N ARG A 620 -11.95 11.31 6.40
CA ARG A 620 -12.02 11.69 4.97
C ARG A 620 -11.50 10.59 4.09
N CYS A 621 -10.38 10.00 4.46
CA CYS A 621 -9.75 8.94 3.68
C CYS A 621 -10.62 7.68 3.67
N VAL A 622 -11.20 7.30 4.81
CA VAL A 622 -12.11 6.15 4.89
C VAL A 622 -13.36 6.40 4.06
N LEU A 623 -14.00 7.57 4.16
CA LEU A 623 -15.18 7.87 3.36
C LEU A 623 -14.86 7.89 1.85
N LEU A 624 -13.75 8.51 1.45
CA LEU A 624 -13.30 8.56 0.06
C LEU A 624 -12.98 7.17 -0.49
N LEU A 625 -12.34 6.31 0.31
CA LEU A 625 -12.10 4.90 -0.03
C LEU A 625 -13.40 4.11 -0.16
N CYS A 626 -14.38 4.31 0.74
CA CYS A 626 -15.70 3.69 0.64
C CYS A 626 -16.44 4.13 -0.63
N ILE A 627 -16.32 5.40 -1.03
CA ILE A 627 -16.94 5.92 -2.26
C ILE A 627 -16.25 5.36 -3.49
N LEU A 628 -14.91 5.35 -3.53
CA LEU A 628 -14.16 4.73 -4.63
C LEU A 628 -14.45 3.23 -4.74
N ALA A 629 -14.58 2.53 -3.61
CA ALA A 629 -14.98 1.13 -3.57
C ALA A 629 -16.43 0.94 -4.05
N ALA A 630 -17.36 1.80 -3.66
CA ALA A 630 -18.74 1.75 -4.14
C ALA A 630 -18.84 2.02 -5.66
N LEU A 631 -18.06 2.97 -6.17
CA LEU A 631 -17.95 3.26 -7.60
C LEU A 631 -17.34 2.08 -8.37
N ALA A 632 -16.30 1.44 -7.82
CA ALA A 632 -15.70 0.24 -8.39
C ALA A 632 -16.65 -0.97 -8.39
N VAL A 633 -17.44 -1.17 -7.32
CA VAL A 633 -18.47 -2.22 -7.24
C VAL A 633 -19.61 -1.95 -8.22
N LEU A 634 -20.05 -0.70 -8.35
CA LEU A 634 -21.07 -0.30 -9.31
C LEU A 634 -20.58 -0.58 -10.75
N GLN A 635 -19.32 -0.22 -11.05
CA GLN A 635 -18.68 -0.53 -12.31
C GLN A 635 -18.61 -2.04 -12.61
N PHE A 636 -18.36 -2.87 -11.60
CA PHE A 636 -18.25 -4.32 -11.78
C PHE A 636 -19.62 -5.02 -11.91
N THR A 637 -20.70 -4.41 -11.44
CA THR A 637 -22.02 -5.06 -11.33
C THR A 637 -23.03 -4.64 -12.39
N THR A 638 -22.98 -3.40 -12.92
CA THR A 638 -24.10 -2.90 -13.73
C THR A 638 -23.84 -2.74 -15.23
N SER A 639 -22.61 -2.87 -15.75
CA SER A 639 -22.25 -2.57 -17.17
C SER A 639 -22.63 -1.16 -17.68
N ILE A 640 -23.39 -0.40 -16.89
CA ILE A 640 -23.75 1.00 -17.05
C ILE A 640 -22.75 1.74 -16.16
N ALA A 641 -21.55 1.95 -16.69
CA ALA A 641 -20.58 2.81 -16.04
C ALA A 641 -20.86 4.25 -16.50
N PRO A 642 -20.80 5.25 -15.60
CA PRO A 642 -20.49 6.58 -16.04
C PRO A 642 -19.11 6.58 -16.68
N ASP A 643 -19.06 7.07 -17.91
CA ASP A 643 -17.81 7.40 -18.56
C ASP A 643 -16.96 8.16 -17.55
N THR A 644 -15.75 7.68 -17.34
CA THR A 644 -14.88 8.22 -16.29
C THR A 644 -14.54 9.70 -16.54
N VAL A 645 -14.67 10.12 -17.79
CA VAL A 645 -14.74 11.52 -18.25
C VAL A 645 -15.87 12.29 -17.55
N ALA A 646 -17.09 11.76 -17.49
CA ALA A 646 -18.22 12.34 -16.79
C ALA A 646 -17.95 12.52 -15.29
N LEU A 647 -17.29 11.55 -14.65
CA LEU A 647 -16.93 11.62 -13.24
C LEU A 647 -15.94 12.77 -12.96
N VAL A 648 -14.86 12.88 -13.75
CA VAL A 648 -13.86 13.94 -13.57
C VAL A 648 -14.45 15.31 -13.88
N ILE A 649 -15.24 15.45 -14.94
CA ILE A 649 -15.95 16.70 -15.27
C ILE A 649 -16.88 17.10 -14.12
N SER A 650 -17.62 16.14 -13.55
CA SER A 650 -18.51 16.40 -12.41
C SER A 650 -17.76 16.93 -11.19
N ILE A 651 -16.58 16.36 -10.89
CA ILE A 651 -15.72 16.81 -9.80
C ILE A 651 -15.18 18.23 -10.07
N LEU A 652 -14.73 18.53 -11.29
CA LEU A 652 -14.21 19.86 -11.64
C LEU A 652 -15.29 20.94 -11.57
N LEU A 653 -16.50 20.64 -12.03
CA LEU A 653 -17.65 21.55 -11.94
C LEU A 653 -18.11 21.76 -10.50
N SER A 654 -18.21 20.68 -9.72
CA SER A 654 -18.51 20.73 -8.28
C SER A 654 -17.45 21.54 -7.53
N ALA A 655 -16.17 21.30 -7.82
CA ALA A 655 -15.05 22.02 -7.22
C ALA A 655 -15.13 23.53 -7.48
N SER A 656 -15.43 23.90 -8.71
CA SER A 656 -15.58 25.29 -9.13
C SER A 656 -16.75 25.98 -8.42
N PHE A 657 -17.90 25.30 -8.32
CA PHE A 657 -19.07 25.81 -7.61
C PHE A 657 -18.76 26.08 -6.14
N TRP A 658 -18.16 25.13 -5.45
CA TRP A 658 -17.85 25.26 -4.03
C TRP A 658 -16.72 26.26 -3.75
N ALA A 659 -15.79 26.49 -4.69
CA ALA A 659 -14.84 27.59 -4.60
C ALA A 659 -15.54 28.96 -4.63
N ILE A 660 -16.57 29.14 -5.47
CA ILE A 660 -17.41 30.35 -5.47
C ILE A 660 -18.15 30.50 -4.14
N VAL A 661 -18.82 29.43 -3.67
CA VAL A 661 -19.54 29.44 -2.38
C VAL A 661 -18.61 29.81 -1.24
N ALA A 662 -17.39 29.27 -1.21
CA ALA A 662 -16.39 29.59 -0.19
C ALA A 662 -15.93 31.06 -0.27
N THR A 663 -15.78 31.60 -1.49
CA THR A 663 -15.44 33.01 -1.73
C THR A 663 -16.53 33.93 -1.18
N ILE A 664 -17.80 33.65 -1.52
CA ILE A 664 -18.96 34.41 -1.03
C ILE A 664 -19.08 34.31 0.50
N SER A 665 -18.92 33.10 1.07
CA SER A 665 -18.98 32.89 2.53
C SER A 665 -17.88 33.65 3.26
N SER A 666 -16.66 33.67 2.71
CA SER A 666 -15.54 34.41 3.29
C SER A 666 -15.79 35.93 3.30
N PHE A 667 -16.42 36.44 2.24
CA PHE A 667 -16.79 37.85 2.12
C PHE A 667 -17.87 38.27 3.13
N ILE A 668 -18.92 37.47 3.28
CA ILE A 668 -19.97 37.73 4.27
C ILE A 668 -19.35 37.77 5.68
N ARG A 669 -18.45 36.84 5.98
CA ARG A 669 -17.79 36.76 7.29
C ARG A 669 -16.84 37.95 7.54
N SER A 670 -16.12 38.44 6.53
CA SER A 670 -15.29 39.63 6.69
C SER A 670 -16.13 40.89 6.94
N ARG A 671 -17.30 41.01 6.31
CA ARG A 671 -18.21 42.15 6.54
C ARG A 671 -18.81 42.13 7.95
N LEU A 672 -19.20 40.95 8.44
CA LEU A 672 -19.71 40.79 9.81
C LEU A 672 -18.64 41.07 10.87
N ALA A 673 -17.38 40.72 10.62
CA ALA A 673 -16.28 41.03 11.53
C ALA A 673 -16.00 42.55 11.60
N VAL A 674 -16.01 43.24 10.45
CA VAL A 674 -15.86 44.70 10.41
C VAL A 674 -17.02 45.40 11.14
N SER A 675 -18.27 44.95 10.96
CA SER A 675 -19.40 45.56 11.68
C SER A 675 -19.36 45.30 13.20
N GLN A 676 -18.75 44.20 13.65
CA GLN A 676 -18.55 43.91 15.07
C GLN A 676 -17.44 44.77 15.69
N ASP A 677 -16.35 45.02 14.96
CA ASP A 677 -15.29 45.94 15.41
C ASP A 677 -15.78 47.41 15.41
N ASP A 678 -16.57 47.83 14.42
CA ASP A 678 -17.17 49.17 14.36
C ASP A 678 -18.22 49.38 15.47
N SER A 679 -18.94 48.33 15.87
CA SER A 679 -19.89 48.39 17.01
C SER A 679 -19.18 48.30 18.36
N ALA A 680 -18.04 47.63 18.48
CA ALA A 680 -17.20 47.66 19.68
C ALA A 680 -16.47 49.01 19.85
N ALA A 681 -16.00 49.62 18.76
CA ALA A 681 -15.31 50.91 18.76
C ALA A 681 -16.25 52.12 18.95
N SER A 682 -17.57 51.95 18.77
CA SER A 682 -18.57 52.98 19.07
C SER A 682 -19.15 52.88 20.49
N ILE A 683 -18.68 51.91 21.28
CA ILE A 683 -19.05 51.71 22.70
C ILE A 683 -17.90 52.09 23.66
N THR A 684 -16.70 52.39 23.13
CA THR A 684 -15.57 53.02 23.85
C THR A 684 -15.47 54.48 23.48
#